data_AF-A0A3D4EDB3-F1
#
_entry.id   AF-A0A3D4EDB3-F1
#
_cell.length_a   1.000
_cell.length_b   1.000
_cell.length_c   1.000
_cell.angle_alpha   90.00
_cell.angle_beta   90.00
_cell.angle_gamma   90.00
#
_symmetry.space_group_name_H-M   'P 1'
#
loop_
_entity.id
_entity.type
_entity.pdbx_description
1 polymer ?
#
loop_
_entity_poly.entity_id
_entity_poly.type
_entity_poly.pdbx_seq_one_letter_code
_entity_poly.pdbx_strand_id
1 'polypeptide(L)'
;MTINKLTASFGKLEGESLELHEGLNVICAPNESGKSTWCAFIRAMLYGVDSSERQKAGHLPDKLRYAPWSGAAMQGEMELSAGGKDITITRTTKIKSAPMREFSAVYTGTNVPVEGLDGSNAGEALTGASKEVFRRSAFVEQGSIAVTGSPELEKRINAIVSTGDEGCSFSEADTQLRAWQRSRRYNTRGKLPELEKRMTETKNRLAELDTAAAESERLTEQLEQSRETCKKLEEAVTEKRKTVRREALLKLHDIRSEITAASDAHEAAAQKRDGCRAALSGSLLGNRAPEEAESEVKADISKSLELKAASEIKTNPTIPVVLIVLALALVAAAAFALPASFRLYGFIAGGVLLVLAGVLYAKLIRARSDAHDAGRQRKLLLSKYKVSDELGVKVCFDEYMRLYDEFTAADEDEKRTARALSRIRLSQEAAEARTLQDLDFSAGDNEAAQLKRELSTVQRNCDLLSARISEIKGRIETLGDPLVLGSELKNMESLHETMQAEFDAIALAVETLREADADIQSRFSPELGRLAAQYMSVVTGGRYESILINRDFTARTRLAGDVVPRETEYLSAGTLDLMYLAVRLAVCTLALPEDASCPLILDDTLVNLDAERTAQAMKLLGEIAKQRQVILFTCKEV
;
A
#
# COMPACT_ATOMS: atom_id res chain seq x y z
N MET A 1 -57.55 -60.05 -2.47
CA MET A 1 -57.99 -59.29 -1.31
C MET A 1 -59.45 -58.91 -1.49
N THR A 2 -60.30 -59.51 -0.67
CA THR A 2 -61.71 -59.20 -0.53
C THR A 2 -61.96 -59.02 0.97
N ILE A 3 -62.61 -57.93 1.37
CA ILE A 3 -63.04 -57.73 2.75
C ILE A 3 -64.37 -58.47 2.93
N ASN A 4 -64.44 -59.38 3.90
CA ASN A 4 -65.61 -60.23 4.11
C ASN A 4 -66.47 -59.72 5.27
N LYS A 5 -65.82 -59.29 6.36
CA LYS A 5 -66.52 -58.83 7.55
C LYS A 5 -65.71 -57.79 8.31
N LEU A 6 -66.40 -56.80 8.83
CA LEU A 6 -65.84 -55.76 9.68
C LEU A 6 -66.61 -55.72 10.99
N THR A 7 -65.92 -55.61 12.12
CA THR A 7 -66.52 -55.36 13.44
C THR A 7 -65.80 -54.20 14.09
N ALA A 8 -66.52 -53.16 14.50
CA ALA A 8 -65.91 -51.89 14.90
C ALA A 8 -66.50 -51.29 16.18
N SER A 9 -65.60 -50.86 17.06
CA SER A 9 -65.84 -49.82 18.06
C SER A 9 -64.97 -48.62 17.70
N PHE A 10 -65.50 -47.75 16.82
CA PHE A 10 -64.77 -46.67 16.16
C PHE A 10 -65.73 -45.51 15.84
N GLY A 11 -65.44 -44.30 16.35
CA GLY A 11 -66.29 -43.13 16.19
C GLY A 11 -67.70 -43.34 16.75
N LYS A 12 -68.71 -43.28 15.88
CA LYS A 12 -70.12 -43.55 16.25
C LYS A 12 -70.43 -45.06 16.39
N LEU A 13 -69.61 -45.94 15.81
CA LEU A 13 -69.85 -47.39 15.79
C LEU A 13 -69.54 -48.00 17.16
N GLU A 14 -70.47 -48.79 17.70
CA GLU A 14 -70.34 -49.42 19.02
C GLU A 14 -70.56 -50.94 18.95
N GLY A 15 -69.49 -51.68 18.62
CA GLY A 15 -69.56 -53.14 18.46
C GLY A 15 -70.42 -53.57 17.28
N GLU A 16 -70.65 -52.67 16.32
CA GLU A 16 -71.41 -52.96 15.11
C GLU A 16 -70.59 -53.82 14.14
N SER A 17 -71.29 -54.62 13.35
CA SER A 17 -70.67 -55.47 12.32
C SER A 17 -71.26 -55.19 10.94
N LEU A 18 -70.41 -55.20 9.92
CA LEU A 18 -70.78 -55.08 8.52
C LEU A 18 -70.25 -56.29 7.74
N GLU A 19 -71.15 -57.03 7.09
CA GLU A 19 -70.81 -58.14 6.18
C GLU A 19 -70.74 -57.63 4.74
N LEU A 20 -69.74 -58.12 4.01
CA LEU A 20 -69.41 -57.72 2.65
C LEU A 20 -69.13 -58.96 1.81
N HIS A 21 -69.32 -58.83 0.50
CA HIS A 21 -69.13 -59.91 -0.45
C HIS A 21 -68.20 -59.48 -1.59
N GLU A 22 -67.78 -60.43 -2.41
CA GLU A 22 -67.07 -60.11 -3.66
C GLU A 22 -67.97 -59.28 -4.60
N GLY A 23 -67.34 -58.46 -5.44
CA GLY A 23 -68.06 -57.59 -6.37
C GLY A 23 -68.55 -56.29 -5.74
N LEU A 24 -69.75 -55.86 -6.13
CA LEU A 24 -70.31 -54.55 -5.78
C LEU A 24 -71.17 -54.64 -4.52
N ASN A 25 -70.75 -53.93 -3.47
CA ASN A 25 -71.48 -53.79 -2.21
C ASN A 25 -72.04 -52.38 -2.13
N VAL A 26 -73.37 -52.26 -2.02
CA VAL A 26 -74.07 -50.97 -1.91
C VAL A 26 -74.67 -50.85 -0.53
N ILE A 27 -74.10 -49.98 0.31
CA ILE A 27 -74.56 -49.70 1.65
C ILE A 27 -75.39 -48.41 1.61
N CYS A 28 -76.70 -48.57 1.44
CA CYS A 28 -77.65 -47.46 1.47
C CYS A 28 -78.19 -47.25 2.88
N ALA A 29 -77.87 -46.10 3.49
CA ALA A 29 -78.37 -45.74 4.81
C ALA A 29 -78.58 -44.22 4.93
N PRO A 30 -79.49 -43.74 5.79
CA PRO A 30 -79.69 -42.31 6.03
C PRO A 30 -78.40 -41.57 6.44
N ASN A 31 -78.39 -40.25 6.31
CA ASN A 31 -77.28 -39.46 6.86
C ASN A 31 -77.15 -39.69 8.37
N GLU A 32 -75.92 -39.55 8.87
CA GLU A 32 -75.57 -39.80 10.28
C GLU A 32 -75.62 -41.27 10.73
N SER A 33 -75.95 -42.23 9.87
CA SER A 33 -75.93 -43.68 10.20
C SER A 33 -74.54 -44.28 10.43
N GLY A 34 -73.46 -43.52 10.20
CA GLY A 34 -72.08 -44.00 10.39
C GLY A 34 -71.36 -44.46 9.11
N LYS A 35 -71.92 -44.23 7.93
CA LYS A 35 -71.29 -44.54 6.61
C LYS A 35 -69.82 -44.10 6.49
N SER A 36 -69.55 -42.80 6.67
CA SER A 36 -68.18 -42.26 6.60
C SER A 36 -67.28 -42.77 7.73
N THR A 37 -67.87 -43.22 8.85
CA THR A 37 -67.14 -43.86 9.95
C THR A 37 -66.67 -45.26 9.54
N TRP A 38 -67.49 -46.03 8.83
CA TRP A 38 -67.10 -47.32 8.23
C TRP A 38 -66.00 -47.15 7.17
N CYS A 39 -66.11 -46.14 6.29
CA CYS A 39 -65.05 -45.83 5.31
C CYS A 39 -63.71 -45.56 6.00
N ALA A 40 -63.70 -44.67 6.99
CA ALA A 40 -62.49 -44.34 7.75
C ALA A 40 -61.96 -45.54 8.55
N PHE A 41 -62.85 -46.41 9.04
CA PHE A 41 -62.49 -47.63 9.75
C PHE A 41 -61.73 -48.61 8.84
N ILE A 42 -62.16 -48.82 7.60
CA ILE A 42 -61.43 -49.68 6.65
C ILE A 42 -60.00 -49.16 6.44
N ARG A 43 -59.84 -47.85 6.24
CA ARG A 43 -58.52 -47.21 6.13
C ARG A 43 -57.68 -47.40 7.39
N ALA A 44 -58.28 -47.22 8.58
CA ALA A 44 -57.61 -47.40 9.86
C ALA A 44 -57.17 -48.86 10.11
N MET A 45 -57.95 -49.85 9.65
CA MET A 45 -57.59 -51.27 9.74
C MET A 45 -56.41 -51.63 8.83
N LEU A 46 -56.35 -51.07 7.63
CA LEU A 46 -55.26 -51.34 6.69
C LEU A 46 -53.97 -50.58 7.06
N TYR A 47 -54.04 -49.27 7.28
CA TYR A 47 -52.86 -48.40 7.40
C TYR A 47 -52.64 -47.82 8.81
N GLY A 48 -53.51 -48.13 9.76
CA GLY A 48 -53.46 -47.57 11.10
C GLY A 48 -54.01 -46.15 11.19
N VAL A 49 -54.10 -45.64 12.43
CA VAL A 49 -54.54 -44.28 12.73
C VAL A 49 -53.32 -43.40 12.93
N ASP A 50 -53.25 -42.27 12.21
CA ASP A 50 -52.12 -41.35 12.34
C ASP A 50 -52.13 -40.69 13.73
N SER A 51 -51.10 -40.99 14.52
CA SER A 51 -50.96 -40.44 15.87
C SER A 51 -50.08 -39.19 15.94
N SER A 52 -49.39 -38.86 14.84
CA SER A 52 -48.46 -37.73 14.72
C SER A 52 -49.16 -36.39 14.45
N GLU A 53 -50.34 -36.44 13.84
CA GLU A 53 -51.15 -35.26 13.54
C GLU A 53 -51.53 -34.47 14.79
N ARG A 54 -51.33 -33.15 14.74
CA ARG A 54 -51.69 -32.20 15.80
C ARG A 54 -52.99 -31.49 15.45
N GLN A 55 -53.77 -31.18 16.48
CA GLN A 55 -54.98 -30.38 16.31
C GLN A 55 -54.61 -29.00 15.75
N LYS A 56 -55.30 -28.60 14.68
CA LYS A 56 -55.19 -27.28 14.05
C LYS A 56 -56.58 -26.65 14.00
N ALA A 57 -56.66 -25.33 13.90
CA ALA A 57 -57.94 -24.64 13.73
C ALA A 57 -58.67 -25.17 12.48
N GLY A 58 -59.90 -25.66 12.65
CA GLY A 58 -60.72 -26.23 11.56
C GLY A 58 -60.41 -27.67 11.15
N HIS A 59 -59.41 -28.33 11.74
CA HIS A 59 -59.08 -29.73 11.43
C HIS A 59 -58.84 -30.56 12.70
N LEU A 60 -59.67 -31.59 12.89
CA LEU A 60 -59.59 -32.52 14.01
C LEU A 60 -58.86 -33.80 13.57
N PRO A 61 -57.71 -34.15 14.17
CA PRO A 61 -56.97 -35.36 13.83
C PRO A 61 -57.80 -36.63 13.97
N ASP A 62 -57.55 -37.63 13.13
CA ASP A 62 -58.30 -38.89 13.09
C ASP A 62 -58.39 -39.58 14.46
N LYS A 63 -57.30 -39.54 15.25
CA LYS A 63 -57.24 -40.11 16.61
C LYS A 63 -58.25 -39.50 17.60
N LEU A 64 -58.67 -38.26 17.37
CA LEU A 64 -59.68 -37.56 18.17
C LEU A 64 -61.06 -37.66 17.51
N ARG A 65 -61.12 -37.49 16.18
CA ARG A 65 -62.36 -37.51 15.40
C ARG A 65 -63.10 -38.84 15.51
N TYR A 66 -62.37 -39.94 15.48
CA TYR A 66 -62.94 -41.29 15.50
C TYR A 66 -62.76 -42.00 16.84
N ALA A 67 -62.47 -41.27 17.92
CA ALA A 67 -62.58 -41.82 19.26
C ALA A 67 -64.03 -42.27 19.53
N PRO A 68 -64.27 -43.48 20.07
CA PRO A 68 -65.62 -43.97 20.33
C PRO A 68 -66.43 -43.04 21.23
N TRP A 69 -67.66 -42.70 20.82
CA TRP A 69 -68.49 -41.73 21.55
C TRP A 69 -68.93 -42.22 22.94
N SER A 70 -69.10 -43.53 23.14
CA SER A 70 -69.30 -44.18 24.44
C SER A 70 -68.12 -44.07 25.41
N GLY A 71 -66.92 -43.68 24.94
CA GLY A 71 -65.69 -43.76 25.73
C GLY A 71 -65.13 -45.18 25.89
N ALA A 72 -65.64 -46.13 25.10
CA ALA A 72 -65.02 -47.45 24.95
C ALA A 72 -63.62 -47.35 24.33
N ALA A 73 -62.80 -48.39 24.50
CA ALA A 73 -61.51 -48.46 23.82
C ALA A 73 -61.74 -48.55 22.30
N MET A 74 -60.96 -47.79 21.53
CA MET A 74 -60.96 -47.89 20.07
C MET A 74 -60.43 -49.29 19.69
N GLN A 75 -61.24 -50.08 18.99
CA GLN A 75 -60.86 -51.44 18.59
C GLN A 75 -61.63 -51.87 17.35
N GLY A 76 -61.06 -52.84 16.64
CA GLY A 76 -61.62 -53.31 15.40
C GLY A 76 -61.09 -54.68 14.97
N GLU A 77 -61.94 -55.39 14.24
CA GLU A 77 -61.62 -56.65 13.58
C GLU A 77 -62.06 -56.59 12.11
N MET A 78 -61.21 -57.10 11.22
CA MET A 78 -61.43 -57.18 9.78
C MET A 78 -61.08 -58.59 9.31
N GLU A 79 -62.07 -59.32 8.85
CA GLU A 79 -61.89 -60.61 8.17
C GLU A 79 -61.83 -60.37 6.67
N LEU A 80 -60.83 -60.93 6.01
CA LEU A 80 -60.57 -60.73 4.59
C LEU A 80 -59.92 -61.95 3.95
N SER A 81 -60.09 -62.12 2.65
CA SER A 81 -59.44 -63.17 1.86
C SER A 81 -58.36 -62.57 0.95
N ALA A 82 -57.09 -62.92 1.13
CA ALA A 82 -55.98 -62.44 0.33
C ALA A 82 -55.02 -63.58 -0.07
N GLY A 83 -54.62 -63.63 -1.34
CA GLY A 83 -53.73 -64.70 -1.84
C GLY A 83 -54.30 -66.11 -1.67
N GLY A 84 -55.63 -66.27 -1.73
CA GLY A 84 -56.32 -67.55 -1.50
C GLY A 84 -56.36 -68.00 -0.03
N LYS A 85 -55.99 -67.13 0.92
CA LYS A 85 -56.01 -67.42 2.36
C LYS A 85 -56.97 -66.46 3.07
N ASP A 86 -57.70 -66.96 4.06
CA ASP A 86 -58.53 -66.14 4.93
C ASP A 86 -57.69 -65.63 6.11
N ILE A 87 -57.73 -64.32 6.32
CA ILE A 87 -56.94 -63.58 7.29
C ILE A 87 -57.87 -62.74 8.15
N THR A 88 -57.66 -62.80 9.46
CA THR A 88 -58.30 -61.92 10.43
C THR A 88 -57.28 -60.93 10.95
N ILE A 89 -57.54 -59.65 10.71
CA ILE A 89 -56.76 -58.52 11.23
C ILE A 89 -57.49 -57.94 12.42
N THR A 90 -56.77 -57.79 13.52
CA THR A 90 -57.27 -57.16 14.74
C THR A 90 -56.41 -55.95 15.07
N ARG A 91 -57.06 -54.80 15.33
CA ARG A 91 -56.39 -53.62 15.87
C ARG A 91 -57.04 -53.18 17.17
N THR A 92 -56.23 -53.02 18.22
CA THR A 92 -56.70 -52.69 19.58
C THR A 92 -55.85 -51.61 20.25
N THR A 93 -56.28 -51.15 21.41
CA THR A 93 -55.52 -50.27 22.28
C THR A 93 -55.61 -50.71 23.73
N LYS A 94 -54.47 -50.69 24.44
CA LYS A 94 -54.41 -50.91 25.89
C LYS A 94 -54.95 -49.72 26.69
N ILE A 95 -54.88 -48.52 26.12
CA ILE A 95 -55.24 -47.27 26.78
C ILE A 95 -56.49 -46.74 26.09
N LYS A 96 -57.59 -46.59 26.82
CA LYS A 96 -58.90 -46.18 26.26
C LYS A 96 -58.83 -44.88 25.43
N SER A 97 -57.94 -43.95 25.79
CA SER A 97 -57.74 -42.66 25.10
C SER A 97 -56.68 -42.68 24.00
N ALA A 98 -56.00 -43.81 23.77
CA ALA A 98 -54.97 -43.93 22.74
C ALA A 98 -55.52 -44.58 21.46
N PRO A 99 -54.96 -44.25 20.29
CA PRO A 99 -55.35 -44.88 19.02
C PRO A 99 -55.02 -46.38 18.99
N MET A 100 -55.62 -47.11 18.05
CA MET A 100 -55.45 -48.55 17.83
C MET A 100 -54.02 -48.93 17.39
N ARG A 101 -53.07 -48.92 18.32
CA ARG A 101 -51.64 -49.18 18.06
C ARG A 101 -51.26 -50.65 18.06
N GLU A 102 -52.03 -51.49 18.75
CA GLU A 102 -51.77 -52.92 18.78
C GLU A 102 -52.34 -53.55 17.51
N PHE A 103 -51.56 -54.45 16.91
CA PHE A 103 -51.92 -55.11 15.66
C PHE A 103 -51.64 -56.61 15.79
N SER A 104 -52.57 -57.41 15.27
CA SER A 104 -52.41 -58.85 15.09
C SER A 104 -53.03 -59.24 13.75
N ALA A 105 -52.38 -60.16 13.05
CA ALA A 105 -52.93 -60.81 11.86
C ALA A 105 -52.73 -62.31 11.95
N VAL A 106 -53.83 -63.05 11.85
CA VAL A 106 -53.85 -64.53 11.96
C VAL A 106 -54.64 -65.13 10.79
N TYR A 107 -54.36 -66.38 10.46
CA TYR A 107 -55.25 -67.11 9.53
C TYR A 107 -56.60 -67.35 10.20
N THR A 108 -57.69 -66.96 9.54
CA THR A 108 -59.05 -66.98 10.11
C THR A 108 -59.42 -68.37 10.63
N GLY A 109 -60.01 -68.42 11.83
CA GLY A 109 -60.33 -69.68 12.52
C GLY A 109 -59.14 -70.38 13.17
N THR A 110 -57.94 -69.79 13.14
CA THR A 110 -56.73 -70.30 13.79
C THR A 110 -56.07 -69.23 14.66
N ASN A 111 -55.08 -69.62 15.47
CA ASN A 111 -54.20 -68.69 16.18
C ASN A 111 -52.80 -68.61 15.54
N VAL A 112 -52.68 -69.01 14.27
CA VAL A 112 -51.40 -69.00 13.55
C VAL A 112 -51.18 -67.62 12.94
N PRO A 113 -50.12 -66.88 13.32
CA PRO A 113 -49.86 -65.55 12.77
C PRO A 113 -49.49 -65.63 11.29
N VAL A 114 -49.87 -64.61 10.53
CA VAL A 114 -49.46 -64.47 9.12
C VAL A 114 -48.05 -63.90 9.07
N GLU A 115 -47.10 -64.70 8.58
CA GLU A 115 -45.70 -64.27 8.46
C GLU A 115 -45.56 -63.06 7.53
N GLY A 116 -44.73 -62.08 7.94
CA GLY A 116 -44.43 -60.89 7.15
C GLY A 116 -45.49 -59.78 7.20
N LEU A 117 -46.61 -59.97 7.91
CA LEU A 117 -47.68 -58.98 8.03
C LEU A 117 -47.67 -58.32 9.43
N ASP A 118 -47.45 -57.01 9.47
CA ASP A 118 -47.44 -56.22 10.69
C ASP A 118 -48.24 -54.90 10.55
N GLY A 119 -48.40 -54.17 11.65
CA GLY A 119 -49.25 -52.98 11.69
C GLY A 119 -48.77 -51.83 10.80
N SER A 120 -47.52 -51.83 10.36
CA SER A 120 -46.91 -50.79 9.52
C SER A 120 -46.99 -51.13 8.03
N ASN A 121 -46.92 -52.41 7.67
CA ASN A 121 -46.92 -52.87 6.29
C ASN A 121 -48.26 -53.49 5.83
N ALA A 122 -49.22 -53.72 6.74
CA ALA A 122 -50.44 -54.47 6.44
C ALA A 122 -51.17 -53.96 5.19
N GLY A 123 -51.43 -52.65 5.12
CA GLY A 123 -52.12 -52.07 3.97
C GLY A 123 -51.36 -52.27 2.67
N GLU A 124 -50.04 -52.06 2.65
CA GLU A 124 -49.21 -52.21 1.44
C GLU A 124 -49.08 -53.67 1.01
N ALA A 125 -48.88 -54.58 1.96
CA ALA A 125 -48.79 -56.01 1.69
C ALA A 125 -50.12 -56.61 1.18
N LEU A 126 -51.26 -56.12 1.66
CA LEU A 126 -52.58 -56.65 1.31
C LEU A 126 -53.17 -56.02 0.05
N THR A 127 -52.96 -54.71 -0.12
CA THR A 127 -53.55 -53.96 -1.25
C THR A 127 -52.57 -53.73 -2.39
N GLY A 128 -51.26 -53.98 -2.19
CA GLY A 128 -50.22 -53.66 -3.16
C GLY A 128 -49.96 -52.16 -3.34
N ALA A 129 -50.55 -51.32 -2.49
CA ALA A 129 -50.47 -49.86 -2.58
C ALA A 129 -50.02 -49.25 -1.25
N SER A 130 -49.23 -48.18 -1.30
CA SER A 130 -48.93 -47.40 -0.09
C SER A 130 -50.19 -46.67 0.39
N LYS A 131 -50.18 -46.21 1.65
CA LYS A 131 -51.30 -45.44 2.25
C LYS A 131 -51.74 -44.27 1.36
N GLU A 132 -50.78 -43.54 0.80
CA GLU A 132 -51.05 -42.37 -0.04
C GLU A 132 -51.60 -42.76 -1.42
N VAL A 133 -51.06 -43.83 -2.03
CA VAL A 133 -51.60 -44.37 -3.29
C VAL A 133 -53.04 -44.83 -3.08
N PHE A 134 -53.31 -45.58 -2.03
CA PHE A 134 -54.66 -46.05 -1.67
C PHE A 134 -55.63 -44.88 -1.46
N ARG A 135 -55.22 -43.84 -0.71
CA ARG A 135 -56.06 -42.67 -0.42
C ARG A 135 -56.43 -41.88 -1.68
N ARG A 136 -55.53 -41.78 -2.66
CA ARG A 136 -55.74 -40.98 -3.88
C ARG A 136 -56.46 -41.74 -4.98
N SER A 137 -56.21 -43.03 -5.04
CA SER A 137 -56.82 -43.92 -6.01
C SER A 137 -58.07 -44.57 -5.43
N ALA A 138 -57.90 -45.71 -4.78
CA ALA A 138 -58.95 -46.64 -4.41
C ALA A 138 -59.89 -46.14 -3.30
N PHE A 139 -59.59 -45.02 -2.64
CA PHE A 139 -60.42 -44.45 -1.60
C PHE A 139 -60.96 -43.09 -2.04
N VAL A 140 -62.27 -42.94 -2.12
CA VAL A 140 -62.93 -41.70 -2.54
C VAL A 140 -63.81 -41.19 -1.40
N GLU A 141 -63.32 -40.16 -0.70
CA GLU A 141 -64.01 -39.54 0.43
C GLU A 141 -65.20 -38.68 0.02
N GLN A 142 -66.14 -38.49 0.95
CA GLN A 142 -67.29 -37.60 0.78
C GLN A 142 -66.86 -36.19 0.39
N GLY A 143 -67.49 -35.63 -0.65
CA GLY A 143 -67.18 -34.29 -1.16
C GLY A 143 -65.89 -34.19 -2.00
N SER A 144 -65.10 -35.25 -2.12
CA SER A 144 -63.85 -35.22 -2.90
C SER A 144 -64.04 -35.20 -4.41
N ILE A 145 -65.27 -35.47 -4.90
CA ILE A 145 -65.62 -35.44 -6.33
C ILE A 145 -66.15 -34.10 -6.78
N ALA A 146 -66.78 -33.32 -5.90
CA ALA A 146 -67.37 -32.04 -6.30
C ALA A 146 -66.27 -31.10 -6.82
N VAL A 147 -66.37 -30.69 -8.08
CA VAL A 147 -65.44 -29.74 -8.71
C VAL A 147 -66.20 -28.48 -9.11
N THR A 148 -65.69 -27.32 -8.68
CA THR A 148 -66.36 -26.03 -8.91
C THR A 148 -65.88 -25.30 -10.18
N GLY A 149 -64.88 -25.84 -10.90
CA GLY A 149 -64.42 -25.31 -12.20
C GLY A 149 -63.20 -26.05 -12.79
N SER A 150 -62.82 -25.72 -14.03
CA SER A 150 -61.68 -26.37 -14.74
C SER A 150 -60.32 -26.23 -14.04
N PRO A 151 -59.93 -25.06 -13.50
CA PRO A 151 -58.60 -24.93 -12.87
C PRO A 151 -58.45 -25.78 -11.61
N GLU A 152 -59.56 -26.00 -10.88
CA GLU A 152 -59.57 -26.87 -9.71
C GLU A 152 -59.44 -28.35 -10.12
N LEU A 153 -60.08 -28.74 -11.22
CA LEU A 153 -59.96 -30.06 -11.81
C LEU A 153 -58.51 -30.37 -12.20
N GLU A 154 -57.89 -29.48 -12.98
CA GLU A 154 -56.52 -29.63 -13.48
C GLU A 154 -55.53 -29.79 -12.33
N LYS A 155 -55.64 -28.94 -11.31
CA LYS A 155 -54.82 -29.04 -10.09
C LYS A 155 -54.99 -30.40 -9.39
N ARG A 156 -56.22 -30.91 -9.29
CA ARG A 156 -56.49 -32.22 -8.66
C ARG A 156 -55.92 -33.37 -9.50
N ILE A 157 -56.01 -33.31 -10.83
CA ILE A 157 -55.41 -34.31 -11.72
C ILE A 157 -53.88 -34.28 -11.58
N ASN A 158 -53.23 -33.11 -11.56
CA ASN A 158 -51.78 -32.98 -11.39
C ASN A 158 -51.29 -33.58 -10.08
N ALA A 159 -52.02 -33.32 -8.99
CA ALA A 159 -51.68 -33.85 -7.67
C ALA A 159 -51.79 -35.37 -7.60
N ILE A 160 -52.69 -35.97 -8.38
CA ILE A 160 -52.86 -37.42 -8.46
C ILE A 160 -51.74 -38.07 -9.28
N VAL A 161 -51.28 -37.42 -10.36
CA VAL A 161 -50.31 -38.02 -11.31
C VAL A 161 -48.85 -37.73 -10.99
N SER A 162 -48.51 -36.54 -10.50
CA SER A 162 -47.11 -36.07 -10.52
C SER A 162 -46.23 -36.60 -9.38
N THR A 163 -46.73 -36.76 -8.15
CA THR A 163 -45.81 -37.05 -7.02
C THR A 163 -46.37 -37.97 -5.94
N GLY A 164 -47.64 -38.38 -5.98
CA GLY A 164 -48.22 -39.22 -4.92
C GLY A 164 -48.23 -38.60 -3.51
N ASP A 165 -47.71 -37.38 -3.34
CA ASP A 165 -47.73 -36.55 -2.13
C ASP A 165 -48.40 -35.19 -2.45
N GLU A 166 -49.11 -34.60 -1.48
CA GLU A 166 -49.90 -33.36 -1.62
C GLU A 166 -49.04 -32.15 -1.26
N GLY A 167 -47.85 -32.39 -0.69
CA GLY A 167 -46.93 -31.36 -0.19
C GLY A 167 -45.81 -30.95 -1.14
N CYS A 168 -45.57 -31.65 -2.25
CA CYS A 168 -44.50 -31.28 -3.19
C CYS A 168 -44.81 -31.76 -4.61
N SER A 169 -44.86 -30.84 -5.57
CA SER A 169 -44.95 -31.11 -7.00
C SER A 169 -43.58 -31.00 -7.69
N PHE A 170 -43.40 -31.64 -8.84
CA PHE A 170 -42.20 -31.45 -9.69
C PHE A 170 -41.89 -29.97 -9.92
N SER A 171 -42.91 -29.16 -10.23
CA SER A 171 -42.75 -27.72 -10.49
C SER A 171 -42.20 -26.96 -9.27
N GLU A 172 -42.63 -27.32 -8.07
CA GLU A 172 -42.13 -26.71 -6.83
C GLU A 172 -40.67 -27.11 -6.55
N ALA A 173 -40.35 -28.40 -6.75
CA ALA A 173 -38.98 -28.91 -6.61
C ALA A 173 -38.02 -28.28 -7.63
N ASP A 174 -38.36 -28.24 -8.92
CA ASP A 174 -37.54 -27.59 -9.97
C ASP A 174 -37.34 -26.09 -9.67
N THR A 175 -38.41 -25.39 -9.24
CA THR A 175 -38.32 -23.97 -8.88
C THR A 175 -37.36 -23.74 -7.71
N GLN A 176 -37.46 -24.55 -6.65
CA GLN A 176 -36.62 -24.45 -5.47
C GLN A 176 -35.15 -24.77 -5.79
N LEU A 177 -34.89 -25.86 -6.52
CA LEU A 177 -33.54 -26.24 -6.93
C LEU A 177 -32.90 -25.17 -7.82
N ARG A 178 -33.65 -24.60 -8.77
CA ARG A 178 -33.19 -23.48 -9.62
C ARG A 178 -32.93 -22.20 -8.82
N ALA A 179 -33.69 -21.95 -7.75
CA ALA A 179 -33.41 -20.85 -6.85
C ALA A 179 -32.08 -21.08 -6.11
N TRP A 180 -31.85 -22.28 -5.59
CA TRP A 180 -30.58 -22.66 -4.97
C TRP A 180 -29.39 -22.61 -5.93
N GLN A 181 -29.58 -23.05 -7.18
CA GLN A 181 -28.57 -22.97 -8.24
C GLN A 181 -28.19 -21.52 -8.55
N ARG A 182 -29.19 -20.65 -8.80
CA ARG A 182 -28.97 -19.21 -9.05
C ARG A 182 -28.31 -18.51 -7.87
N SER A 183 -28.62 -18.90 -6.63
CA SER A 183 -27.99 -18.31 -5.45
C SER A 183 -26.47 -18.54 -5.39
N ARG A 184 -25.98 -19.64 -5.97
CA ARG A 184 -24.55 -19.97 -6.06
C ARG A 184 -23.92 -19.31 -7.26
N ARG A 185 -24.49 -19.49 -8.46
CA ARG A 185 -24.00 -18.91 -9.70
C ARG A 185 -25.12 -18.19 -10.45
N TYR A 186 -25.07 -16.86 -10.42
CA TYR A 186 -25.93 -16.00 -11.22
C TYR A 186 -25.10 -14.84 -11.78
N ASN A 187 -24.84 -14.89 -13.10
CA ASN A 187 -23.99 -13.92 -13.80
C ASN A 187 -22.72 -13.61 -13.00
N THR A 188 -22.48 -12.33 -12.71
CA THR A 188 -21.36 -11.81 -11.92
C THR A 188 -21.71 -11.54 -10.44
N ARG A 189 -22.96 -11.80 -10.01
CA ARG A 189 -23.46 -11.47 -8.66
C ARG A 189 -23.76 -12.68 -7.78
N GLY A 190 -23.50 -13.89 -8.27
CA GLY A 190 -23.59 -15.11 -7.46
C GLY A 190 -22.47 -15.19 -6.42
N LYS A 191 -22.67 -16.03 -5.39
CA LYS A 191 -21.67 -16.27 -4.34
C LYS A 191 -20.32 -16.76 -4.90
N LEU A 192 -20.35 -17.66 -5.91
CA LEU A 192 -19.14 -18.18 -6.55
C LEU A 192 -18.35 -17.08 -7.28
N PRO A 193 -18.93 -16.30 -8.22
CA PRO A 193 -18.24 -15.16 -8.84
C PRO A 193 -17.68 -14.13 -7.85
N GLU A 194 -18.40 -13.82 -6.78
CA GLU A 194 -17.93 -12.89 -5.75
C GLU A 194 -16.72 -13.46 -4.99
N LEU A 195 -16.75 -14.75 -4.66
CA LEU A 195 -15.64 -15.45 -4.03
C LEU A 195 -14.42 -15.53 -4.96
N GLU A 196 -14.62 -15.86 -6.24
CA GLU A 196 -13.56 -15.88 -7.27
C GLU A 196 -12.89 -14.51 -7.44
N LYS A 197 -13.70 -13.44 -7.43
CA LYS A 197 -13.18 -12.07 -7.48
C LYS A 197 -12.30 -11.76 -6.27
N ARG A 198 -12.79 -12.06 -5.06
CA ARG A 198 -12.02 -11.87 -3.81
C ARG A 198 -10.74 -12.68 -3.79
N MET A 199 -10.78 -13.94 -4.23
CA MET A 199 -9.60 -14.80 -4.37
C MET A 199 -8.57 -14.17 -5.32
N THR A 200 -9.02 -13.62 -6.45
CA THR A 200 -8.16 -12.95 -7.41
C THR A 200 -7.53 -11.69 -6.82
N GLU A 201 -8.32 -10.87 -6.12
CA GLU A 201 -7.82 -9.69 -5.40
C GLU A 201 -6.76 -10.06 -4.35
N THR A 202 -6.99 -11.11 -3.56
CA THR A 202 -6.03 -11.60 -2.56
C THR A 202 -4.77 -12.17 -3.21
N LYS A 203 -4.89 -12.94 -4.31
CA LYS A 203 -3.74 -13.44 -5.08
C LYS A 203 -2.87 -12.29 -5.61
N ASN A 204 -3.51 -11.24 -6.14
CA ASN A 204 -2.80 -10.05 -6.61
C ASN A 204 -2.08 -9.32 -5.47
N ARG A 205 -2.71 -9.18 -4.29
CA ARG A 205 -2.07 -8.57 -3.11
C ARG A 205 -0.86 -9.38 -2.64
N LEU A 206 -0.95 -10.71 -2.62
CA LEU A 206 0.20 -11.57 -2.29
C LEU A 206 1.34 -11.42 -3.28
N ALA A 207 1.05 -11.39 -4.59
CA ALA A 207 2.06 -11.15 -5.61
C ALA A 207 2.72 -9.76 -5.45
N GLU A 208 1.94 -8.72 -5.15
CA GLU A 208 2.47 -7.39 -4.85
C GLU A 208 3.38 -7.39 -3.62
N LEU A 209 3.01 -8.10 -2.55
CA LEU A 209 3.83 -8.27 -1.35
C LEU A 209 5.18 -8.93 -1.68
N ASP A 210 5.17 -10.02 -2.44
CA ASP A 210 6.39 -10.73 -2.83
C ASP A 210 7.32 -9.81 -3.64
N THR A 211 6.78 -9.06 -4.61
CA THR A 211 7.57 -8.11 -5.40
C THR A 211 8.14 -6.98 -4.56
N ALA A 212 7.35 -6.40 -3.65
CA ALA A 212 7.78 -5.33 -2.77
C ALA A 212 8.85 -5.81 -1.77
N ALA A 213 8.70 -7.03 -1.24
CA ALA A 213 9.68 -7.63 -0.35
C ALA A 213 11.04 -7.84 -1.04
N ALA A 214 11.03 -8.40 -2.27
CA ALA A 214 12.24 -8.57 -3.07
C ALA A 214 12.91 -7.23 -3.43
N GLU A 215 12.12 -6.19 -3.76
CA GLU A 215 12.66 -4.85 -4.01
C GLU A 215 13.30 -4.25 -2.76
N SER A 216 12.64 -4.37 -1.60
CA SER A 216 13.14 -3.91 -0.30
C SER A 216 14.47 -4.55 0.07
N GLU A 217 14.59 -5.87 -0.12
CA GLU A 217 15.82 -6.62 0.14
C GLU A 217 16.97 -6.14 -0.76
N ARG A 218 16.71 -6.02 -2.08
CA ARG A 218 17.69 -5.51 -3.04
C ARG A 218 18.17 -4.10 -2.71
N LEU A 219 17.26 -3.19 -2.37
CA LEU A 219 17.63 -1.82 -2.01
C LEU A 219 18.41 -1.76 -0.70
N THR A 220 18.09 -2.64 0.26
CA THR A 220 18.80 -2.76 1.52
C THR A 220 20.26 -3.19 1.28
N GLU A 221 20.49 -4.15 0.39
CA GLU A 221 21.84 -4.56 -0.01
C GLU A 221 22.61 -3.41 -0.68
N GLN A 222 21.97 -2.67 -1.59
CA GLN A 222 22.57 -1.49 -2.23
C GLN A 222 22.91 -0.37 -1.23
N LEU A 223 22.07 -0.18 -0.20
CA LEU A 223 22.31 0.80 0.86
C LEU A 223 23.53 0.40 1.69
N GLU A 224 23.67 -0.87 2.06
CA GLU A 224 24.83 -1.35 2.81
C GLU A 224 26.14 -1.18 2.01
N GLN A 225 26.14 -1.53 0.72
CA GLN A 225 27.30 -1.30 -0.17
C GLN A 225 27.66 0.20 -0.27
N SER A 226 26.65 1.07 -0.36
CA SER A 226 26.85 2.53 -0.43
C SER A 226 27.37 3.09 0.90
N ARG A 227 26.90 2.58 2.04
CA ARG A 227 27.40 2.93 3.37
C ARG A 227 28.85 2.53 3.57
N GLU A 228 29.25 1.35 3.11
CA GLU A 228 30.64 0.92 3.15
C GLU A 228 31.54 1.84 2.30
N THR A 229 31.04 2.26 1.13
CA THR A 229 31.72 3.23 0.26
C THR A 229 31.86 4.60 0.93
N CYS A 230 30.80 5.11 1.58
CA CYS A 230 30.86 6.33 2.38
C CYS A 230 31.95 6.25 3.45
N LYS A 231 32.01 5.14 4.20
CA LYS A 231 33.01 4.96 5.25
C LYS A 231 34.44 5.02 4.71
N LYS A 232 34.71 4.32 3.59
CA LYS A 232 36.03 4.36 2.92
C LYS A 232 36.39 5.76 2.44
N LEU A 233 35.43 6.49 1.87
CA LEU A 233 35.63 7.87 1.43
C LEU A 233 35.84 8.84 2.60
N GLU A 234 35.12 8.68 3.71
CA GLU A 234 35.31 9.46 4.94
C GLU A 234 36.74 9.31 5.48
N GLU A 235 37.21 8.06 5.59
CA GLU A 235 38.58 7.76 5.99
C GLU A 235 39.59 8.42 5.03
N ALA A 236 39.40 8.28 3.72
CA ALA A 236 40.26 8.89 2.71
C ALA A 236 40.28 10.43 2.79
N VAL A 237 39.13 11.09 2.97
CA VAL A 237 39.04 12.55 3.14
C VAL A 237 39.80 12.98 4.39
N THR A 238 39.65 12.27 5.50
CA THR A 238 40.32 12.64 6.75
C THR A 238 41.84 12.53 6.65
N GLU A 239 42.35 11.44 6.08
CA GLU A 239 43.80 11.25 5.87
C GLU A 239 44.38 12.27 4.90
N LYS A 240 43.66 12.57 3.81
CA LYS A 240 44.13 13.55 2.84
C LYS A 240 44.14 14.98 3.41
N ARG A 241 43.14 15.36 4.20
CA ARG A 241 43.14 16.66 4.92
C ARG A 241 44.30 16.79 5.90
N LYS A 242 44.63 15.72 6.64
CA LYS A 242 45.80 15.70 7.54
C LYS A 242 47.09 15.96 6.76
N THR A 243 47.24 15.29 5.62
CA THR A 243 48.43 15.41 4.76
C THR A 243 48.58 16.83 4.21
N VAL A 244 47.53 17.38 3.58
CA VAL A 244 47.53 18.75 3.03
C VAL A 244 47.78 19.79 4.13
N ARG A 245 47.16 19.64 5.30
CA ARG A 245 47.37 20.55 6.44
C ARG A 245 48.82 20.52 6.94
N ARG A 246 49.43 19.34 7.01
CA ARG A 246 50.83 19.20 7.42
C ARG A 246 51.78 19.88 6.43
N GLU A 247 51.57 19.66 5.13
CA GLU A 247 52.39 20.29 4.08
C GLU A 247 52.25 21.82 4.08
N ALA A 248 51.03 22.33 4.23
CA ALA A 248 50.75 23.76 4.35
C ALA A 248 51.49 24.40 5.55
N LEU A 249 51.44 23.74 6.72
CA LEU A 249 52.11 24.23 7.93
C LEU A 249 53.64 24.26 7.77
N LEU A 250 54.23 23.23 7.15
CA LEU A 250 55.67 23.19 6.89
C LEU A 250 56.12 24.32 5.97
N LYS A 251 55.41 24.54 4.84
CA LYS A 251 55.71 25.63 3.90
C LYS A 251 55.66 27.01 4.56
N LEU A 252 54.62 27.27 5.37
CA LEU A 252 54.48 28.53 6.10
C LEU A 252 55.57 28.71 7.16
N HIS A 253 55.95 27.64 7.85
CA HIS A 253 57.04 27.66 8.82
C HIS A 253 58.37 28.02 8.16
N ASP A 254 58.69 27.39 7.03
CA ASP A 254 59.94 27.62 6.30
C ASP A 254 60.03 29.09 5.83
N ILE A 255 58.98 29.60 5.19
CA ILE A 255 58.91 31.01 4.73
C ILE A 255 59.00 31.98 5.90
N ARG A 256 58.34 31.69 7.02
CA ARG A 256 58.44 32.53 8.23
C ARG A 256 59.88 32.59 8.73
N SER A 257 60.59 31.46 8.74
CA SER A 257 62.00 31.41 9.15
C SER A 257 62.89 32.25 8.23
N GLU A 258 62.66 32.21 6.91
CA GLU A 258 63.38 33.02 5.93
C GLU A 258 63.13 34.51 6.13
N ILE A 259 61.89 34.91 6.45
CA ILE A 259 61.55 36.32 6.72
C ILE A 259 62.23 36.80 7.99
N THR A 260 62.21 36.01 9.05
CA THR A 260 62.89 36.38 10.30
C THR A 260 64.37 36.60 10.03
N ALA A 261 65.04 35.66 9.34
CA ALA A 261 66.46 35.81 8.98
C ALA A 261 66.73 37.04 8.09
N ALA A 262 65.87 37.32 7.10
CA ALA A 262 66.02 38.48 6.23
C ALA A 262 65.72 39.81 6.95
N SER A 263 64.79 39.82 7.90
CA SER A 263 64.46 40.97 8.75
C SER A 263 65.63 41.29 9.67
N ASP A 264 66.17 40.28 10.35
CA ASP A 264 67.33 40.44 11.25
C ASP A 264 68.56 40.96 10.47
N ALA A 265 68.79 40.43 9.27
CA ALA A 265 69.87 40.91 8.40
C ALA A 265 69.69 42.37 7.96
N HIS A 266 68.45 42.77 7.66
CA HIS A 266 68.12 44.15 7.30
C HIS A 266 68.27 45.10 8.50
N GLU A 267 67.80 44.70 9.69
CA GLU A 267 67.97 45.48 10.92
C GLU A 267 69.44 45.68 11.27
N ALA A 268 70.27 44.63 11.13
CA ALA A 268 71.71 44.74 11.33
C ALA A 268 72.39 45.69 10.34
N ALA A 269 72.01 45.63 9.05
CA ALA A 269 72.51 46.54 8.02
C ALA A 269 72.07 47.99 8.27
N ALA A 270 70.82 48.20 8.67
CA ALA A 270 70.28 49.52 9.02
C ALA A 270 71.00 50.13 10.24
N GLN A 271 71.21 49.35 11.31
CA GLN A 271 71.98 49.78 12.48
C GLN A 271 73.42 50.15 12.10
N LYS A 272 74.08 49.35 11.26
CA LYS A 272 75.44 49.63 10.77
C LYS A 272 75.47 50.92 9.96
N ARG A 273 74.53 51.11 9.03
CA ARG A 273 74.40 52.34 8.24
C ARG A 273 74.19 53.56 9.14
N ASP A 274 73.30 53.46 10.12
CA ASP A 274 73.03 54.55 11.06
C ASP A 274 74.27 54.88 11.92
N GLY A 275 75.03 53.87 12.34
CA GLY A 275 76.33 54.04 13.00
C GLY A 275 77.36 54.75 12.12
N CYS A 276 77.53 54.32 10.86
CA CYS A 276 78.42 54.97 9.88
C CYS A 276 77.97 56.41 9.58
N ARG A 277 76.65 56.65 9.47
CA ARG A 277 76.08 57.98 9.26
C ARG A 277 76.35 58.91 10.44
N ALA A 278 76.20 58.41 11.66
CA ALA A 278 76.50 59.17 12.86
C ALA A 278 78.00 59.55 12.90
N ALA A 279 78.89 58.60 12.61
CA ALA A 279 80.33 58.84 12.53
C ALA A 279 80.71 59.88 11.46
N LEU A 280 80.13 59.76 10.25
CA LEU A 280 80.33 60.72 9.16
C LEU A 280 79.82 62.12 9.54
N SER A 281 78.62 62.21 10.12
CA SER A 281 78.02 63.48 10.55
C SER A 281 78.78 64.16 11.71
N GLY A 282 79.47 63.37 12.53
CA GLY A 282 80.35 63.85 13.60
C GLY A 282 81.73 64.30 13.12
N SER A 283 82.07 64.06 11.84
CA SER A 283 83.31 64.54 11.25
C SER A 283 83.30 66.07 11.05
N LEU A 284 84.48 66.68 10.97
CA LEU A 284 84.62 68.14 10.81
C LEU A 284 84.06 68.67 9.49
N LEU A 285 83.99 67.82 8.46
CA LEU A 285 83.45 68.13 7.14
C LEU A 285 81.95 67.78 7.01
N GLY A 286 81.39 67.08 8.01
CA GLY A 286 79.96 66.80 8.14
C GLY A 286 79.38 66.02 6.96
N ASN A 287 78.15 66.37 6.55
CA ASN A 287 77.41 65.70 5.48
C ASN A 287 77.60 66.34 4.09
N ARG A 288 78.72 67.03 3.87
CA ARG A 288 79.00 67.66 2.56
C ARG A 288 79.18 66.60 1.49
N ALA A 289 79.01 66.97 0.23
CA ALA A 289 79.40 66.09 -0.86
C ALA A 289 80.94 66.01 -0.94
N PRO A 290 81.53 64.85 -1.32
CA PRO A 290 82.97 64.69 -1.41
C PRO A 290 83.65 65.75 -2.29
N GLU A 291 83.02 66.09 -3.42
CA GLU A 291 83.53 67.09 -4.38
C GLU A 291 83.55 68.51 -3.77
N GLU A 292 82.53 68.85 -2.96
CA GLU A 292 82.45 70.14 -2.27
C GLU A 292 83.49 70.22 -1.14
N ALA A 293 83.61 69.15 -0.35
CA ALA A 293 84.58 69.05 0.73
C ALA A 293 86.02 69.10 0.19
N GLU A 294 86.31 68.42 -0.92
CA GLU A 294 87.63 68.41 -1.56
C GLU A 294 88.02 69.77 -2.11
N SER A 295 87.09 70.45 -2.79
CA SER A 295 87.29 71.79 -3.34
C SER A 295 87.60 72.81 -2.24
N GLU A 296 86.85 72.77 -1.14
CA GLU A 296 87.03 73.67 0.01
C GLU A 296 88.34 73.39 0.75
N VAL A 297 88.67 72.12 0.99
CA VAL A 297 89.95 71.75 1.62
C VAL A 297 91.14 72.17 0.76
N LYS A 298 91.07 71.96 -0.57
CA LYS A 298 92.12 72.42 -1.49
C LYS A 298 92.28 73.95 -1.48
N ALA A 299 91.16 74.68 -1.51
CA ALA A 299 91.16 76.14 -1.45
C ALA A 299 91.70 76.68 -0.10
N ASP A 300 91.35 76.03 1.00
CA ASP A 300 91.83 76.38 2.34
C ASP A 300 93.34 76.07 2.49
N ILE A 301 93.82 74.94 1.97
CA ILE A 301 95.26 74.60 1.95
C ILE A 301 96.04 75.62 1.11
N SER A 302 95.57 75.96 -0.10
CA SER A 302 96.25 76.95 -0.95
C SER A 302 96.31 78.31 -0.28
N LYS A 303 95.20 78.75 0.33
CA LYS A 303 95.12 80.01 1.06
C LYS A 303 96.02 80.00 2.31
N SER A 304 96.13 78.88 3.02
CA SER A 304 97.06 78.71 4.14
C SER A 304 98.52 78.88 3.71
N LEU A 305 98.89 78.29 2.57
CA LEU A 305 100.25 78.38 2.00
C LEU A 305 100.59 79.80 1.55
N GLU A 306 99.65 80.52 0.93
CA GLU A 306 99.82 81.94 0.59
C GLU A 306 100.01 82.81 1.84
N LEU A 307 99.19 82.61 2.87
CA LEU A 307 99.30 83.33 4.14
C LEU A 307 100.60 83.00 4.88
N LYS A 308 101.12 81.77 4.75
CA LYS A 308 102.44 81.38 5.26
C LYS A 308 103.55 82.19 4.60
N ALA A 309 103.56 82.24 3.26
CA ALA A 309 104.54 82.99 2.48
C ALA A 309 104.50 84.50 2.80
N ALA A 310 103.31 85.08 2.98
CA ALA A 310 103.14 86.47 3.36
C ALA A 310 103.63 86.80 4.79
N SER A 311 103.55 85.84 5.72
CA SER A 311 103.99 86.03 7.11
C SER A 311 105.52 85.99 7.31
N GLU A 312 106.28 85.40 6.38
CA GLU A 312 107.73 85.18 6.53
C GLU A 312 108.61 86.31 5.96
N ILE A 313 108.03 87.43 5.51
CA ILE A 313 108.76 88.56 4.93
C ILE A 313 109.59 89.29 6.01
N LYS A 314 110.92 89.14 5.97
CA LYS A 314 111.87 89.87 6.84
C LYS A 314 112.20 91.26 6.28
N THR A 315 111.79 92.31 6.96
CA THR A 315 112.12 93.70 6.61
C THR A 315 113.21 94.25 7.54
N ASN A 316 114.33 94.75 6.97
CA ASN A 316 115.50 95.21 7.72
C ASN A 316 115.47 96.76 7.86
N PRO A 317 115.48 97.35 9.08
CA PRO A 317 115.25 98.78 9.30
C PRO A 317 116.45 99.70 9.07
N THR A 318 117.57 99.20 8.55
CA THR A 318 118.83 99.95 8.46
C THR A 318 118.79 101.16 7.52
N ILE A 319 118.12 101.04 6.37
CA ILE A 319 118.09 102.09 5.32
C ILE A 319 117.40 103.39 5.78
N PRO A 320 116.17 103.38 6.37
CA PRO A 320 115.53 104.62 6.82
C PRO A 320 116.28 105.33 7.95
N VAL A 321 116.94 104.58 8.85
CA VAL A 321 117.73 105.18 9.95
C VAL A 321 118.94 105.94 9.41
N VAL A 322 119.64 105.39 8.42
CA VAL A 322 120.79 106.07 7.77
C VAL A 322 120.38 107.38 7.11
N LEU A 323 119.21 107.43 6.47
CA LEU A 323 118.71 108.64 5.80
C LEU A 323 118.36 109.78 6.79
N ILE A 324 117.86 109.45 7.99
CA ILE A 324 117.59 110.45 9.05
C ILE A 324 118.89 111.06 9.57
N VAL A 325 119.92 110.23 9.79
CA VAL A 325 121.24 110.70 10.25
C VAL A 325 121.88 111.61 9.20
N LEU A 326 121.78 111.26 7.92
CA LEU A 326 122.31 112.08 6.82
C LEU A 326 121.61 113.44 6.70
N ALA A 327 120.28 113.47 6.91
CA ALA A 327 119.49 114.70 6.90
C ALA A 327 119.93 115.67 8.02
N LEU A 328 120.10 115.17 9.25
CA LEU A 328 120.56 115.95 10.39
C LEU A 328 121.95 116.56 10.16
N ALA A 329 122.86 115.80 9.55
CA ALA A 329 124.19 116.29 9.21
C ALA A 329 124.14 117.42 8.15
N LEU A 330 123.29 117.29 7.13
CA LEU A 330 123.09 118.31 6.09
C LEU A 330 122.50 119.61 6.65
N VAL A 331 121.53 119.49 7.56
CA VAL A 331 120.92 120.64 8.26
C VAL A 331 121.96 121.35 9.14
N ALA A 332 122.81 120.61 9.86
CA ALA A 332 123.88 121.19 10.68
C ALA A 332 124.94 121.92 9.84
N ALA A 333 125.36 121.33 8.71
CA ALA A 333 126.33 121.95 7.80
C ALA A 333 125.82 123.27 7.19
N ALA A 334 124.52 123.34 6.86
CA ALA A 334 123.87 124.55 6.33
C ALA A 334 123.84 125.72 7.33
N ALA A 335 123.83 125.46 8.64
CA ALA A 335 123.75 126.49 9.66
C ALA A 335 125.11 127.16 9.98
N PHE A 336 126.21 126.40 9.97
CA PHE A 336 127.50 126.87 10.51
C PHE A 336 128.65 127.05 9.51
N ALA A 337 128.67 126.31 8.40
CA ALA A 337 129.86 126.24 7.54
C ALA A 337 129.70 126.90 6.16
N LEU A 338 128.47 127.11 5.70
CA LEU A 338 128.21 127.56 4.32
C LEU A 338 128.07 129.09 4.19
N PRO A 339 128.68 129.70 3.14
CA PRO A 339 128.49 131.11 2.80
C PRO A 339 127.01 131.47 2.57
N ALA A 340 126.64 132.74 2.79
CA ALA A 340 125.25 133.19 2.85
C ALA A 340 124.42 132.85 1.59
N SER A 341 125.04 132.72 0.42
CA SER A 341 124.40 132.36 -0.85
C SER A 341 123.95 130.90 -0.95
N PHE A 342 124.40 129.98 -0.08
CA PHE A 342 124.14 128.53 -0.20
C PHE A 342 123.36 127.89 0.95
N ARG A 343 123.08 128.60 2.05
CA ARG A 343 122.39 128.01 3.21
C ARG A 343 121.00 127.45 2.89
N LEU A 344 120.25 128.11 2.01
CA LEU A 344 118.88 127.71 1.66
C LEU A 344 118.82 126.30 1.03
N TYR A 345 119.78 125.95 0.18
CA TYR A 345 119.81 124.65 -0.49
C TYR A 345 120.11 123.49 0.47
N GLY A 346 120.91 123.70 1.51
CA GLY A 346 121.22 122.67 2.51
C GLY A 346 120.01 122.30 3.37
N PHE A 347 119.18 123.27 3.77
CA PHE A 347 117.94 123.00 4.50
C PHE A 347 116.92 122.23 3.64
N ILE A 348 116.81 122.53 2.34
CA ILE A 348 115.91 121.81 1.43
C ILE A 348 116.34 120.35 1.26
N ALA A 349 117.64 120.10 1.03
CA ALA A 349 118.15 118.74 0.86
C ALA A 349 117.95 117.87 2.13
N GLY A 350 118.18 118.44 3.32
CA GLY A 350 117.89 117.78 4.59
C GLY A 350 116.41 117.47 4.78
N GLY A 351 115.52 118.40 4.40
CA GLY A 351 114.07 118.18 4.44
C GLY A 351 113.60 117.02 3.55
N VAL A 352 114.14 116.90 2.33
CA VAL A 352 113.79 115.81 1.40
C VAL A 352 114.20 114.44 1.94
N LEU A 353 115.39 114.33 2.54
CA LEU A 353 115.87 113.07 3.13
C LEU A 353 114.99 112.59 4.30
N LEU A 354 114.50 113.51 5.15
CA LEU A 354 113.59 113.17 6.24
C LEU A 354 112.23 112.67 5.75
N VAL A 355 111.68 113.28 4.69
CA VAL A 355 110.42 112.82 4.08
C VAL A 355 110.60 111.42 3.47
N LEU A 356 111.70 111.18 2.77
CA LEU A 356 111.99 109.88 2.17
C LEU A 356 112.17 108.79 3.23
N ALA A 357 112.87 109.10 4.33
CA ALA A 357 113.01 108.20 5.47
C ALA A 357 111.66 107.88 6.12
N GLY A 358 110.79 108.90 6.28
CA GLY A 358 109.44 108.73 6.82
C GLY A 358 108.57 107.80 5.97
N VAL A 359 108.62 107.92 4.64
CA VAL A 359 107.88 107.04 3.72
C VAL A 359 108.37 105.59 3.77
N LEU A 360 109.69 105.38 3.80
CA LEU A 360 110.28 104.04 3.92
C LEU A 360 109.96 103.39 5.26
N TYR A 361 109.99 104.16 6.36
CA TYR A 361 109.64 103.67 7.70
C TYR A 361 108.15 103.31 7.79
N ALA A 362 107.26 104.10 7.19
CA ALA A 362 105.83 103.80 7.11
C ALA A 362 105.54 102.52 6.29
N LYS A 363 106.27 102.27 5.18
CA LYS A 363 106.18 101.00 4.43
C LYS A 363 106.61 99.80 5.28
N LEU A 364 107.65 99.97 6.09
CA LEU A 364 108.18 98.92 6.98
C LEU A 364 107.17 98.52 8.07
N ILE A 365 106.50 99.49 8.67
CA ILE A 365 105.44 99.24 9.66
C ILE A 365 104.23 98.53 9.02
N ARG A 366 103.79 98.97 7.83
CA ARG A 366 102.69 98.29 7.11
C ARG A 366 103.05 96.83 6.79
N ALA A 367 104.22 96.59 6.20
CA ALA A 367 104.67 95.23 5.89
C ALA A 367 104.74 94.32 7.14
N ARG A 368 105.12 94.86 8.31
CA ARG A 368 105.14 94.10 9.56
C ARG A 368 103.74 93.83 10.11
N SER A 369 102.80 94.76 9.93
CA SER A 369 101.39 94.56 10.29
C SER A 369 100.75 93.49 9.40
N ASP A 370 100.95 93.58 8.09
CA ASP A 370 100.39 92.65 7.10
C ASP A 370 100.92 91.22 7.32
N ALA A 371 102.21 91.07 7.65
CA ALA A 371 102.80 89.77 7.98
C ALA A 371 102.22 89.15 9.27
N HIS A 372 101.92 89.98 10.28
CA HIS A 372 101.33 89.52 11.53
C HIS A 372 99.84 89.15 11.35
N ASP A 373 99.09 89.93 10.58
CA ASP A 373 97.69 89.64 10.25
C ASP A 373 97.58 88.39 9.37
N ALA A 374 98.49 88.17 8.42
CA ALA A 374 98.57 86.93 7.65
C ALA A 374 98.82 85.71 8.54
N GLY A 375 99.72 85.82 9.52
CA GLY A 375 99.97 84.77 10.51
C GLY A 375 98.75 84.46 11.39
N ARG A 376 97.98 85.48 11.78
CA ARG A 376 96.73 85.32 12.55
C ARG A 376 95.63 84.66 11.72
N GLN A 377 95.46 85.08 10.47
CA GLN A 377 94.49 84.49 9.54
C GLN A 377 94.82 83.02 9.23
N ARG A 378 96.11 82.69 9.05
CA ARG A 378 96.55 81.30 8.88
C ARG A 378 96.20 80.45 10.10
N LYS A 379 96.43 80.96 11.31
CA LYS A 379 96.09 80.25 12.55
C LYS A 379 94.58 80.04 12.70
N LEU A 380 93.76 81.02 12.33
CA LEU A 380 92.30 80.90 12.30
C LEU A 380 91.83 79.85 11.28
N LEU A 381 92.42 79.83 10.09
CA LEU A 381 92.07 78.88 9.04
C LEU A 381 92.45 77.44 9.40
N LEU A 382 93.63 77.23 9.99
CA LEU A 382 94.04 75.90 10.49
C LEU A 382 93.21 75.46 11.72
N SER A 383 92.77 76.42 12.55
CA SER A 383 91.89 76.11 13.69
C SER A 383 90.50 75.61 13.30
N LYS A 384 90.00 75.95 12.09
CA LYS A 384 88.76 75.40 11.51
C LYS A 384 88.79 73.86 11.45
N TYR A 385 89.97 73.30 11.15
CA TYR A 385 90.21 71.86 11.05
C TYR A 385 90.84 71.28 12.33
N LYS A 386 91.00 72.08 13.40
CA LYS A 386 91.66 71.71 14.66
C LYS A 386 93.10 71.20 14.51
N VAL A 387 93.82 71.63 13.48
CA VAL A 387 95.19 71.21 13.18
C VAL A 387 96.17 72.37 13.24
N SER A 388 97.46 72.04 13.28
CA SER A 388 98.55 73.03 13.42
C SER A 388 99.30 73.29 12.11
N ASP A 389 99.07 72.45 11.09
CA ASP A 389 99.75 72.46 9.80
C ASP A 389 98.82 71.99 8.66
N GLU A 390 99.25 72.27 7.42
CA GLU A 390 98.50 71.91 6.21
C GLU A 390 98.41 70.38 6.00
N LEU A 391 99.39 69.63 6.53
CA LEU A 391 99.39 68.17 6.47
C LEU A 391 98.26 67.59 7.32
N GLY A 392 98.00 68.15 8.51
CA GLY A 392 96.87 67.78 9.34
C GLY A 392 95.51 68.01 8.66
N VAL A 393 95.37 69.07 7.86
CA VAL A 393 94.12 69.33 7.09
C VAL A 393 93.87 68.20 6.09
N LYS A 394 94.92 67.72 5.43
CA LYS A 394 94.84 66.57 4.51
C LYS A 394 94.45 65.28 5.23
N VAL A 395 95.03 65.01 6.40
CA VAL A 395 94.67 63.82 7.21
C VAL A 395 93.20 63.85 7.62
N CYS A 396 92.66 65.02 8.00
CA CYS A 396 91.23 65.16 8.30
C CYS A 396 90.33 64.89 7.07
N PHE A 397 90.78 65.28 5.88
CA PHE A 397 90.06 64.99 4.64
C PHE A 397 90.12 63.49 4.28
N ASP A 398 91.28 62.85 4.43
CA ASP A 398 91.44 61.41 4.19
C ASP A 398 90.58 60.58 5.19
N GLU A 399 90.49 61.01 6.44
CA GLU A 399 89.60 60.41 7.45
C GLU A 399 88.12 60.58 7.10
N TYR A 400 87.71 61.76 6.62
CA TYR A 400 86.37 62.00 6.12
C TYR A 400 86.03 61.13 4.90
N MET A 401 86.94 61.01 3.92
CA MET A 401 86.74 60.17 2.74
C MET A 401 86.57 58.71 3.12
N ARG A 402 87.35 58.21 4.08
CA ARG A 402 87.18 56.85 4.61
C ARG A 402 85.80 56.65 5.27
N LEU A 403 85.36 57.59 6.11
CA LEU A 403 84.04 57.52 6.74
C LEU A 403 82.90 57.60 5.72
N TYR A 404 83.11 58.35 4.63
CA TYR A 404 82.17 58.46 3.52
C TYR A 404 82.06 57.16 2.72
N ASP A 405 83.19 56.51 2.42
CA ASP A 405 83.24 55.20 1.76
C ASP A 405 82.62 54.10 2.64
N GLU A 406 82.89 54.11 3.95
CA GLU A 406 82.27 53.19 4.92
C GLU A 406 80.74 53.39 5.00
N PHE A 407 80.27 54.65 4.99
CA PHE A 407 78.84 54.96 4.97
C PHE A 407 78.16 54.54 3.67
N THR A 408 78.75 54.83 2.50
CA THR A 408 78.18 54.46 1.19
C THR A 408 78.10 52.95 1.02
N ALA A 409 79.12 52.20 1.44
CA ALA A 409 79.08 50.74 1.45
C ALA A 409 77.99 50.19 2.39
N ALA A 410 77.81 50.80 3.58
CA ALA A 410 76.74 50.41 4.50
C ALA A 410 75.33 50.77 3.98
N ASP A 411 75.18 51.89 3.28
CA ASP A 411 73.93 52.33 2.64
C ASP A 411 73.54 51.43 1.45
N GLU A 412 74.52 50.98 0.65
CA GLU A 412 74.28 49.99 -0.40
C GLU A 412 73.88 48.62 0.16
N ASP A 413 74.50 48.18 1.26
CA ASP A 413 74.17 46.92 1.93
C ASP A 413 72.77 46.95 2.59
N GLU A 414 72.39 48.07 3.21
CA GLU A 414 71.02 48.30 3.69
C GLU A 414 70.00 48.25 2.55
N LYS A 415 70.28 48.91 1.42
CA LYS A 415 69.40 48.85 0.24
C LYS A 415 69.30 47.44 -0.34
N ARG A 416 70.40 46.68 -0.34
CA ARG A 416 70.44 45.28 -0.80
C ARG A 416 69.59 44.38 0.09
N THR A 417 69.76 44.47 1.40
CA THR A 417 68.98 43.70 2.39
C THR A 417 67.51 44.10 2.39
N ALA A 418 67.18 45.39 2.22
CA ALA A 418 65.81 45.89 2.07
C ALA A 418 65.10 45.28 0.84
N ARG A 419 65.79 45.20 -0.31
CA ARG A 419 65.26 44.56 -1.53
C ARG A 419 65.07 43.05 -1.34
N ALA A 420 66.01 42.38 -0.67
CA ALA A 420 65.90 40.96 -0.36
C ALA A 420 64.68 40.68 0.55
N LEU A 421 64.52 41.46 1.63
CA LEU A 421 63.38 41.37 2.54
C LEU A 421 62.05 41.62 1.82
N SER A 422 61.98 42.65 0.96
CA SER A 422 60.78 42.95 0.18
C SER A 422 60.40 41.80 -0.77
N ARG A 423 61.38 41.17 -1.44
CA ARG A 423 61.14 40.00 -2.30
C ARG A 423 60.59 38.81 -1.50
N ILE A 424 61.15 38.54 -0.32
CA ILE A 424 60.69 37.43 0.53
C ILE A 424 59.28 37.72 1.09
N ARG A 425 58.97 38.96 1.48
CA ARG A 425 57.61 39.36 1.89
C ARG A 425 56.57 39.16 0.78
N LEU A 426 56.89 39.55 -0.45
CA LEU A 426 56.02 39.28 -1.60
C LEU A 426 55.82 37.76 -1.83
N SER A 427 56.88 36.96 -1.63
CA SER A 427 56.79 35.50 -1.68
C SER A 427 55.91 34.93 -0.57
N GLN A 428 55.94 35.52 0.63
CA GLN A 428 55.07 35.14 1.74
C GLN A 428 53.61 35.43 1.43
N GLU A 429 53.27 36.64 0.98
CA GLU A 429 51.89 36.98 0.62
C GLU A 429 51.33 36.02 -0.44
N ALA A 430 52.15 35.69 -1.46
CA ALA A 430 51.79 34.72 -2.48
C ALA A 430 51.64 33.29 -1.91
N ALA A 431 52.49 32.87 -0.97
CA ALA A 431 52.43 31.56 -0.35
C ALA A 431 51.26 31.42 0.63
N GLU A 432 50.93 32.46 1.39
CA GLU A 432 49.77 32.52 2.28
C GLU A 432 48.47 32.44 1.48
N ALA A 433 48.36 33.20 0.38
CA ALA A 433 47.22 33.13 -0.53
C ALA A 433 47.04 31.73 -1.14
N ARG A 434 48.13 31.09 -1.60
CA ARG A 434 48.08 29.70 -2.08
C ARG A 434 47.72 28.72 -0.99
N THR A 435 48.24 28.90 0.23
CA THR A 435 47.94 28.01 1.35
C THR A 435 46.48 28.09 1.76
N LEU A 436 45.88 29.28 1.74
CA LEU A 436 44.44 29.44 1.95
C LEU A 436 43.61 28.69 0.91
N GLN A 437 44.03 28.70 -0.36
CA GLN A 437 43.40 27.93 -1.43
C GLN A 437 43.59 26.41 -1.25
N ASP A 438 44.79 25.96 -0.89
CA ASP A 438 45.09 24.55 -0.63
C ASP A 438 44.30 24.01 0.58
N LEU A 439 44.02 24.85 1.58
CA LEU A 439 43.23 24.52 2.77
C LEU A 439 41.70 24.66 2.57
N ASP A 440 41.24 25.15 1.42
CA ASP A 440 39.82 25.12 1.08
C ASP A 440 39.41 23.69 0.68
N PHE A 441 39.02 22.91 1.68
CA PHE A 441 38.53 21.55 1.51
C PHE A 441 37.06 21.47 1.05
N SER A 442 36.43 22.61 0.73
CA SER A 442 35.03 22.70 0.32
C SER A 442 34.90 23.02 -1.17
N ALA A 443 35.47 24.14 -1.62
CA ALA A 443 35.32 24.65 -2.97
C ALA A 443 36.63 24.67 -3.77
N GLY A 444 37.75 24.26 -3.16
CA GLY A 444 39.04 24.15 -3.83
C GLY A 444 39.13 22.99 -4.83
N ASP A 445 40.19 23.02 -5.63
CA ASP A 445 40.52 21.98 -6.63
C ASP A 445 41.45 20.90 -6.09
N ASN A 446 41.77 20.92 -4.79
CA ASN A 446 42.59 19.90 -4.16
C ASN A 446 41.87 18.53 -4.11
N GLU A 447 42.66 17.46 -4.06
CA GLU A 447 42.15 16.07 -4.00
C GLU A 447 41.20 15.85 -2.80
N ALA A 448 41.43 16.53 -1.67
CA ALA A 448 40.57 16.42 -0.49
C ALA A 448 39.17 17.01 -0.70
N ALA A 449 39.05 18.09 -1.50
CA ALA A 449 37.79 18.70 -1.90
C ALA A 449 37.06 17.85 -2.95
N GLN A 450 37.79 17.18 -3.86
CA GLN A 450 37.21 16.21 -4.80
C GLN A 450 36.61 15.01 -4.05
N LEU A 451 37.39 14.37 -3.17
CA LEU A 451 36.91 13.26 -2.34
C LEU A 451 35.73 13.65 -1.45
N LYS A 452 35.71 14.89 -0.92
CA LYS A 452 34.56 15.40 -0.15
C LYS A 452 33.30 15.54 -1.02
N ARG A 453 33.44 15.99 -2.27
CA ARG A 453 32.32 16.07 -3.23
C ARG A 453 31.79 14.68 -3.57
N GLU A 454 32.68 13.72 -3.82
CA GLU A 454 32.31 12.32 -4.03
C GLU A 454 31.58 11.75 -2.82
N LEU A 455 32.13 11.92 -1.61
CA LEU A 455 31.49 11.51 -0.36
C LEU A 455 30.08 12.11 -0.22
N SER A 456 29.93 13.41 -0.49
CA SER A 456 28.61 14.07 -0.40
C SER A 456 27.60 13.51 -1.41
N THR A 457 28.07 13.05 -2.57
CA THR A 457 27.23 12.41 -3.59
C THR A 457 26.78 11.03 -3.13
N VAL A 458 27.70 10.21 -2.59
CA VAL A 458 27.37 8.88 -2.09
C VAL A 458 26.47 8.96 -0.84
N GLN A 459 26.71 9.92 0.06
CA GLN A 459 25.85 10.19 1.22
C GLN A 459 24.41 10.52 0.79
N ARG A 460 24.22 11.39 -0.22
CA ARG A 460 22.89 11.68 -0.79
C ARG A 460 22.23 10.44 -1.38
N ASN A 461 23.01 9.56 -2.03
CA ASN A 461 22.48 8.29 -2.55
C ASN A 461 22.02 7.36 -1.42
N CYS A 462 22.77 7.29 -0.31
CA CYS A 462 22.35 6.55 0.88
C CYS A 462 21.04 7.09 1.45
N ASP A 463 20.89 8.41 1.54
CA ASP A 463 19.65 9.04 2.02
C ASP A 463 18.45 8.71 1.11
N LEU A 464 18.65 8.77 -0.20
CA LEU A 464 17.62 8.41 -1.19
C LEU A 464 17.21 6.94 -1.10
N LEU A 465 18.19 6.03 -1.01
CA LEU A 465 17.93 4.59 -0.85
C LEU A 465 17.19 4.31 0.47
N SER A 466 17.61 4.94 1.56
CA SER A 466 16.96 4.79 2.87
C SER A 466 15.51 5.29 2.84
N ALA A 467 15.23 6.41 2.17
CA ALA A 467 13.88 6.91 1.98
C ALA A 467 13.01 5.95 1.15
N ARG A 468 13.55 5.43 0.05
CA ARG A 468 12.88 4.44 -0.82
C ARG A 468 12.55 3.14 -0.08
N ILE A 469 13.49 2.62 0.72
CA ILE A 469 13.26 1.43 1.56
C ILE A 469 12.14 1.70 2.56
N SER A 470 12.10 2.89 3.17
CA SER A 470 11.07 3.26 4.13
C SER A 470 9.69 3.34 3.47
N GLU A 471 9.60 3.89 2.26
CA GLU A 471 8.38 3.93 1.45
C GLU A 471 7.87 2.52 1.13
N ILE A 472 8.74 1.62 0.66
CA ILE A 472 8.37 0.24 0.32
C ILE A 472 7.98 -0.55 1.56
N LYS A 473 8.69 -0.39 2.68
CA LYS A 473 8.30 -1.02 3.96
C LYS A 473 6.92 -0.54 4.41
N GLY A 474 6.63 0.75 4.31
CA GLY A 474 5.30 1.29 4.56
C GLY A 474 4.25 0.66 3.63
N ARG A 475 4.56 0.50 2.34
CA ARG A 475 3.65 -0.19 1.39
C ARG A 475 3.41 -1.65 1.79
N ILE A 476 4.43 -2.40 2.18
CA ILE A 476 4.31 -3.78 2.67
C ILE A 476 3.38 -3.83 3.89
N GLU A 477 3.56 -2.94 4.86
CA GLU A 477 2.67 -2.86 6.03
C GLU A 477 1.21 -2.57 5.64
N THR A 478 0.97 -1.70 4.66
CA THR A 478 -0.41 -1.43 4.18
C THR A 478 -1.04 -2.60 3.44
N LEU A 479 -0.24 -3.44 2.78
CA LEU A 479 -0.74 -4.62 2.07
C LEU A 479 -1.12 -5.74 3.05
N GLY A 480 -0.54 -5.76 4.26
CA GLY A 480 -0.87 -6.68 5.34
C GLY A 480 0.11 -7.85 5.47
N ASP A 481 -0.25 -8.82 6.30
CA ASP A 481 0.59 -9.99 6.58
C ASP A 481 0.40 -11.07 5.49
N PRO A 482 1.47 -11.49 4.76
CA PRO A 482 1.40 -12.54 3.76
C PRO A 482 0.85 -13.88 4.31
N LEU A 483 1.16 -14.23 5.56
CA LEU A 483 0.71 -15.48 6.17
C LEU A 483 -0.80 -15.46 6.41
N VAL A 484 -1.34 -14.32 6.86
CA VAL A 484 -2.78 -14.12 7.07
C VAL A 484 -3.51 -14.17 5.73
N LEU A 485 -3.05 -13.40 4.74
CA LEU A 485 -3.64 -13.40 3.40
C LEU A 485 -3.57 -14.77 2.72
N GLY A 486 -2.46 -15.50 2.87
CA GLY A 486 -2.31 -16.86 2.37
C GLY A 486 -3.28 -17.84 3.03
N SER A 487 -3.48 -17.73 4.34
CA SER A 487 -4.47 -18.54 5.06
C SER A 487 -5.91 -18.19 4.63
N GLU A 488 -6.22 -16.91 4.46
CA GLU A 488 -7.54 -16.47 3.97
C GLU A 488 -7.80 -17.00 2.56
N LEU A 489 -6.81 -16.92 1.67
CA LEU A 489 -6.91 -17.43 0.32
C LEU A 489 -7.20 -18.93 0.30
N LYS A 490 -6.47 -19.71 1.11
CA LYS A 490 -6.68 -21.16 1.22
C LYS A 490 -8.07 -21.51 1.74
N ASN A 491 -8.58 -20.73 2.71
CA ASN A 491 -9.95 -20.90 3.21
C ASN A 491 -10.99 -20.58 2.12
N MET A 492 -10.77 -19.52 1.33
CA MET A 492 -11.64 -19.19 0.19
C MET A 492 -11.60 -20.26 -0.90
N GLU A 493 -10.43 -20.84 -1.19
CA GLU A 493 -10.28 -21.96 -2.15
C GLU A 493 -11.06 -23.19 -1.71
N SER A 494 -10.96 -23.59 -0.43
CA SER A 494 -11.73 -24.71 0.10
C SER A 494 -13.25 -24.45 0.09
N LEU A 495 -13.66 -23.22 0.39
CA LEU A 495 -15.06 -22.81 0.29
C LEU A 495 -15.56 -22.82 -1.15
N HIS A 496 -14.73 -22.40 -2.10
CA HIS A 496 -15.04 -22.42 -3.53
C HIS A 496 -15.26 -23.86 -4.01
N GLU A 497 -14.36 -24.78 -3.69
CA GLU A 497 -14.50 -26.20 -4.03
C GLU A 497 -15.82 -26.78 -3.50
N THR A 498 -16.14 -26.49 -2.23
CA THR A 498 -17.38 -26.97 -1.60
C THR A 498 -18.61 -26.38 -2.30
N MET A 499 -18.65 -25.07 -2.54
CA MET A 499 -19.78 -24.42 -3.20
C MET A 499 -19.94 -24.84 -4.67
N GLN A 500 -18.83 -25.11 -5.36
CA GLN A 500 -18.83 -25.59 -6.73
C GLN A 500 -19.40 -27.02 -6.79
N ALA A 501 -18.96 -27.91 -5.90
CA ALA A 501 -19.52 -29.25 -5.79
C ALA A 501 -21.03 -29.24 -5.49
N GLU A 502 -21.50 -28.36 -4.60
CA GLU A 502 -22.93 -28.18 -4.34
C GLU A 502 -23.69 -27.66 -5.57
N PHE A 503 -23.12 -26.72 -6.33
CA PHE A 503 -23.71 -26.20 -7.55
C PHE A 503 -23.87 -27.32 -8.60
N ASP A 504 -22.83 -28.12 -8.79
CA ASP A 504 -22.83 -29.23 -9.74
C ASP A 504 -23.82 -30.32 -9.33
N ALA A 505 -23.91 -30.64 -8.03
CA ALA A 505 -24.89 -31.58 -7.50
C ALA A 505 -26.34 -31.10 -7.72
N ILE A 506 -26.62 -29.81 -7.51
CA ILE A 506 -27.95 -29.24 -7.76
C ILE A 506 -28.27 -29.25 -9.26
N ALA A 507 -27.30 -28.90 -10.11
CA ALA A 507 -27.48 -28.94 -11.57
C ALA A 507 -27.85 -30.35 -12.04
N LEU A 508 -27.14 -31.36 -11.53
CA LEU A 508 -27.44 -32.78 -11.79
C LEU A 508 -28.82 -33.19 -11.27
N ALA A 509 -29.20 -32.74 -10.07
CA ALA A 509 -30.52 -33.04 -9.50
C ALA A 509 -31.65 -32.45 -10.36
N VAL A 510 -31.51 -31.21 -10.83
CA VAL A 510 -32.48 -30.54 -11.70
C VAL A 510 -32.65 -31.29 -13.02
N GLU A 511 -31.56 -31.72 -13.65
CA GLU A 511 -31.61 -32.44 -14.92
C GLU A 511 -32.26 -33.81 -14.74
N THR A 512 -31.82 -34.58 -13.74
CA THR A 512 -32.39 -35.90 -13.42
C THR A 512 -33.89 -35.82 -13.12
N LEU A 513 -34.32 -34.82 -12.35
CA LEU A 513 -35.75 -34.60 -12.05
C LEU A 513 -36.57 -34.32 -13.32
N ARG A 514 -36.02 -33.53 -14.24
CA ARG A 514 -36.67 -33.22 -15.51
C ARG A 514 -36.80 -34.42 -16.43
N GLU A 515 -35.75 -35.23 -16.51
CA GLU A 515 -35.78 -36.48 -17.28
C GLU A 515 -36.82 -37.45 -16.72
N ALA A 516 -36.87 -37.61 -15.39
CA ALA A 516 -37.85 -38.47 -14.72
C ALA A 516 -39.29 -38.00 -14.93
N ASP A 517 -39.57 -36.69 -14.78
CA ASP A 517 -40.90 -36.12 -15.05
C ASP A 517 -41.31 -36.31 -16.51
N ALA A 518 -40.39 -36.08 -17.45
CA ALA A 518 -40.65 -36.28 -18.88
C ALA A 518 -40.97 -37.74 -19.23
N ASP A 519 -40.27 -38.71 -18.63
CA ASP A 519 -40.54 -40.14 -18.84
C ASP A 519 -41.94 -40.53 -18.30
N ILE A 520 -42.27 -40.11 -17.06
CA ILE A 520 -43.60 -40.37 -16.46
C ILE A 520 -44.71 -39.78 -17.34
N GLN A 521 -44.57 -38.52 -17.76
CA GLN A 521 -45.54 -37.84 -18.61
C GLN A 521 -45.71 -38.50 -19.98
N SER A 522 -44.65 -39.08 -20.54
CA SER A 522 -44.69 -39.74 -21.84
C SER A 522 -45.45 -41.07 -21.82
N ARG A 523 -45.42 -41.80 -20.69
CA ARG A 523 -46.03 -43.14 -20.56
C ARG A 523 -47.41 -43.10 -19.92
N PHE A 524 -47.59 -42.31 -18.87
CA PHE A 524 -48.79 -42.36 -18.03
C PHE A 524 -49.96 -41.58 -18.64
N SER A 525 -49.71 -40.39 -19.19
CA SER A 525 -50.76 -39.49 -19.68
C SER A 525 -51.57 -40.05 -20.87
N PRO A 526 -50.97 -40.72 -21.88
CA PRO A 526 -51.73 -41.32 -22.97
C PRO A 526 -52.68 -42.44 -22.51
N GLU A 527 -52.22 -43.35 -21.66
CA GLU A 527 -53.04 -44.45 -21.12
C GLU A 527 -54.12 -43.92 -20.18
N LEU A 528 -53.81 -42.92 -19.35
CA LEU A 528 -54.79 -42.26 -18.49
C LEU A 528 -55.92 -41.64 -19.31
N GLY A 529 -55.59 -40.89 -20.36
CA GLY A 529 -56.57 -40.32 -21.27
C GLY A 529 -57.45 -41.38 -21.92
N ARG A 530 -56.85 -42.50 -22.36
CA ARG A 530 -57.56 -43.62 -22.99
C ARG A 530 -58.57 -44.29 -22.02
N LEU A 531 -58.15 -44.63 -20.81
CA LEU A 531 -59.05 -45.25 -19.81
C LEU A 531 -60.12 -44.27 -19.32
N ALA A 532 -59.74 -43.01 -19.05
CA ALA A 532 -60.70 -41.99 -18.64
C ALA A 532 -61.77 -41.77 -19.71
N ALA A 533 -61.38 -41.73 -20.99
CA ALA A 533 -62.30 -41.66 -22.13
C ALA A 533 -63.26 -42.85 -22.18
N GLN A 534 -62.75 -44.07 -21.98
CA GLN A 534 -63.55 -45.29 -21.96
C GLN A 534 -64.59 -45.24 -20.83
N TYR A 535 -64.19 -44.88 -19.62
CA TYR A 535 -65.09 -44.73 -18.48
C TYR A 535 -66.11 -43.62 -18.70
N MET A 536 -65.69 -42.47 -19.24
CA MET A 536 -66.57 -41.35 -19.56
C MET A 536 -67.64 -41.71 -20.60
N SER A 537 -67.27 -42.46 -21.63
CA SER A 537 -68.21 -42.96 -22.63
C SER A 537 -69.27 -43.87 -22.00
N VAL A 538 -68.89 -44.72 -21.05
CA VAL A 538 -69.84 -45.60 -20.34
C VAL A 538 -70.81 -44.80 -19.46
N VAL A 539 -70.29 -43.88 -18.64
CA VAL A 539 -71.10 -43.11 -17.68
C VAL A 539 -71.91 -41.97 -18.30
N THR A 540 -71.83 -41.80 -19.62
CA THR A 540 -72.60 -40.80 -20.37
C THR A 540 -73.43 -41.40 -21.50
N GLY A 541 -73.53 -42.73 -21.56
CA GLY A 541 -74.29 -43.42 -22.60
C GLY A 541 -73.76 -43.20 -24.02
N GLY A 542 -72.45 -42.96 -24.16
CA GLY A 542 -71.78 -42.69 -25.43
C GLY A 542 -71.81 -41.22 -25.86
N ARG A 543 -72.35 -40.29 -25.05
CA ARG A 543 -72.42 -38.86 -25.41
C ARG A 543 -71.04 -38.21 -25.53
N TYR A 544 -70.06 -38.68 -24.77
CA TYR A 544 -68.67 -38.20 -24.82
C TYR A 544 -67.73 -39.35 -25.16
N GLU A 545 -67.12 -39.30 -26.34
CA GLU A 545 -66.32 -40.39 -26.90
C GLU A 545 -64.84 -40.34 -26.51
N SER A 546 -64.32 -39.14 -26.21
CA SER A 546 -62.90 -38.97 -25.87
C SER A 546 -62.69 -37.91 -24.80
N ILE A 547 -61.78 -38.20 -23.88
CA ILE A 547 -61.12 -37.23 -23.00
C ILE A 547 -59.67 -37.13 -23.47
N LEU A 548 -59.23 -35.92 -23.79
CA LEU A 548 -57.84 -35.60 -24.04
C LEU A 548 -57.30 -34.93 -22.79
N ILE A 549 -56.28 -35.51 -22.18
CA ILE A 549 -55.53 -34.93 -21.07
C ILE A 549 -54.19 -34.50 -21.65
N ASN A 550 -53.97 -33.20 -21.73
CA ASN A 550 -52.70 -32.64 -22.20
C ASN A 550 -51.60 -32.79 -21.14
N ARG A 551 -50.36 -32.43 -21.48
CA ARG A 551 -49.19 -32.51 -20.57
C ARG A 551 -49.27 -31.56 -19.38
N ASP A 552 -50.03 -30.48 -19.51
CA ASP A 552 -50.40 -29.57 -18.42
C ASP A 552 -51.66 -30.04 -17.67
N PHE A 553 -52.14 -31.24 -18.02
CA PHE A 553 -53.37 -31.88 -17.55
C PHE A 553 -54.65 -31.09 -17.81
N THR A 554 -54.61 -30.13 -18.75
CA THR A 554 -55.84 -29.55 -19.28
C THR A 554 -56.65 -30.66 -19.94
N ALA A 555 -57.88 -30.84 -19.46
CA ALA A 555 -58.79 -31.85 -19.93
C ALA A 555 -59.72 -31.26 -20.99
N ARG A 556 -59.84 -31.94 -22.13
CA ARG A 556 -60.78 -31.57 -23.19
C ARG A 556 -61.64 -32.77 -23.53
N THR A 557 -62.94 -32.55 -23.73
CA THR A 557 -63.87 -33.63 -24.07
C THR A 557 -64.42 -33.44 -25.46
N ARG A 558 -64.69 -34.55 -26.15
CA ARG A 558 -65.33 -34.53 -27.47
C ARG A 558 -66.69 -35.19 -27.36
N LEU A 559 -67.73 -34.51 -27.85
CA LEU A 559 -69.06 -35.09 -27.99
C LEU A 559 -69.08 -36.08 -29.16
N ALA A 560 -69.93 -37.10 -29.07
CA ALA A 560 -70.16 -38.02 -30.17
C ALA A 560 -70.59 -37.28 -31.44
N GLY A 561 -69.86 -37.48 -32.53
CA GLY A 561 -70.09 -36.82 -33.82
C GLY A 561 -69.50 -35.41 -33.98
N ASP A 562 -68.95 -34.80 -32.92
CA ASP A 562 -68.25 -33.51 -33.02
C ASP A 562 -66.78 -33.72 -33.47
N VAL A 563 -66.27 -32.85 -34.35
CA VAL A 563 -64.86 -32.90 -34.82
C VAL A 563 -63.90 -32.25 -33.82
N VAL A 564 -64.37 -31.26 -33.06
CA VAL A 564 -63.53 -30.41 -32.20
C VAL A 564 -63.77 -30.74 -30.71
N PRO A 565 -62.71 -31.04 -29.93
CA PRO A 565 -62.81 -31.14 -28.48
C PRO A 565 -63.17 -29.80 -27.84
N ARG A 566 -64.17 -29.80 -26.96
CA ARG A 566 -64.58 -28.66 -26.15
C ARG A 566 -63.79 -28.63 -24.85
N GLU A 567 -63.57 -27.41 -24.36
CA GLU A 567 -62.99 -27.20 -23.04
C GLU A 567 -64.01 -27.56 -21.94
N THR A 568 -63.48 -28.02 -20.82
CA THR A 568 -64.18 -28.35 -19.58
C THR A 568 -65.04 -27.21 -19.05
N GLU A 569 -64.70 -25.96 -19.35
CA GLU A 569 -65.46 -24.76 -18.98
C GLU A 569 -66.88 -24.74 -19.57
N TYR A 570 -67.12 -25.49 -20.66
CA TYR A 570 -68.43 -25.61 -21.29
C TYR A 570 -69.28 -26.77 -20.73
N LEU A 571 -68.77 -27.53 -19.76
CA LEU A 571 -69.46 -28.68 -19.17
C LEU A 571 -70.31 -28.27 -17.97
N SER A 572 -71.45 -28.93 -17.77
CA SER A 572 -72.23 -28.75 -16.55
C SER A 572 -71.48 -29.31 -15.34
N ALA A 573 -71.75 -28.78 -14.14
CA ALA A 573 -71.14 -29.29 -12.89
C ALA A 573 -71.26 -30.82 -12.74
N GLY A 574 -72.44 -31.40 -12.97
CA GLY A 574 -72.61 -32.86 -12.92
C GLY A 574 -71.84 -33.65 -14.00
N THR A 575 -71.47 -33.02 -15.13
CA THR A 575 -70.62 -33.65 -16.16
C THR A 575 -69.14 -33.56 -15.77
N LEU A 576 -68.74 -32.46 -15.12
CA LEU A 576 -67.39 -32.33 -14.53
C LEU A 576 -67.17 -33.35 -13.40
N ASP A 577 -68.15 -33.55 -12.52
CA ASP A 577 -68.10 -34.55 -11.45
C ASP A 577 -67.94 -35.98 -12.02
N LEU A 578 -68.68 -36.32 -13.08
CA LEU A 578 -68.53 -37.61 -13.79
C LEU A 578 -67.17 -37.74 -14.45
N MET A 579 -66.65 -36.68 -15.06
CA MET A 579 -65.35 -36.69 -15.71
C MET A 579 -64.24 -36.89 -14.67
N TYR A 580 -64.33 -36.20 -13.53
CA TYR A 580 -63.38 -36.39 -12.44
C TYR A 580 -63.47 -37.81 -11.87
N LEU A 581 -64.66 -38.37 -11.68
CA LEU A 581 -64.85 -39.77 -11.30
C LEU A 581 -64.19 -40.71 -12.32
N ALA A 582 -64.41 -40.51 -13.62
CA ALA A 582 -63.82 -41.32 -14.69
C ALA A 582 -62.28 -41.25 -14.68
N VAL A 583 -61.70 -40.06 -14.57
CA VAL A 583 -60.24 -39.88 -14.46
C VAL A 583 -59.72 -40.55 -13.18
N ARG A 584 -60.42 -40.39 -12.04
CA ARG A 584 -60.01 -41.00 -10.78
C ARG A 584 -60.03 -42.53 -10.85
N LEU A 585 -61.06 -43.11 -11.42
CA LEU A 585 -61.14 -44.56 -11.66
C LEU A 585 -60.05 -45.03 -12.65
N ALA A 586 -59.72 -44.23 -13.66
CA ALA A 586 -58.63 -44.53 -14.59
C ALA A 586 -57.27 -44.54 -13.87
N VAL A 587 -57.00 -43.56 -13.00
CA VAL A 587 -55.83 -43.58 -12.11
C VAL A 587 -55.86 -44.82 -11.23
N CYS A 588 -57.00 -45.19 -10.63
CA CYS A 588 -57.10 -46.41 -9.82
C CYS A 588 -56.74 -47.68 -10.59
N THR A 589 -56.98 -47.68 -11.89
CA THR A 589 -56.70 -48.82 -12.73
C THR A 589 -55.21 -48.85 -13.13
N LEU A 590 -54.61 -47.68 -13.35
CA LEU A 590 -53.21 -47.54 -13.80
C LEU A 590 -52.19 -47.53 -12.66
N ALA A 591 -52.55 -46.99 -11.50
CA ALA A 591 -51.66 -46.84 -10.35
C ALA A 591 -51.67 -48.05 -9.41
N LEU A 592 -52.73 -48.87 -9.45
CA LEU A 592 -52.79 -50.11 -8.71
C LEU A 592 -52.27 -51.27 -9.58
N PRO A 593 -51.44 -52.18 -9.04
CA PRO A 593 -50.96 -53.34 -9.79
C PRO A 593 -52.11 -54.17 -10.37
N GLU A 594 -51.96 -54.73 -11.57
CA GLU A 594 -53.00 -55.58 -12.19
C GLU A 594 -53.33 -56.81 -11.33
N ASP A 595 -52.33 -57.35 -10.62
CA ASP A 595 -52.46 -58.49 -9.72
C ASP A 595 -53.01 -58.12 -8.33
N ALA A 596 -53.09 -56.81 -8.03
CA ALA A 596 -53.48 -56.32 -6.71
C ALA A 596 -55.01 -56.22 -6.62
N SER A 597 -55.59 -57.02 -5.73
CA SER A 597 -57.02 -56.95 -5.44
C SER A 597 -57.36 -55.79 -4.46
N CYS A 598 -56.86 -54.59 -4.71
CA CYS A 598 -57.15 -53.45 -3.86
C CYS A 598 -58.66 -53.10 -3.93
N PRO A 599 -59.40 -53.09 -2.80
CA PRO A 599 -60.81 -52.73 -2.82
C PRO A 599 -60.99 -51.25 -3.14
N LEU A 600 -61.99 -50.93 -3.97
CA LEU A 600 -62.41 -49.56 -4.27
C LEU A 600 -63.51 -49.15 -3.29
N ILE A 601 -63.27 -48.10 -2.51
CA ILE A 601 -64.17 -47.58 -1.48
C ILE A 601 -64.65 -46.20 -1.89
N LEU A 602 -65.96 -46.03 -1.94
CA LEU A 602 -66.64 -44.83 -2.41
C LEU A 602 -67.59 -44.34 -1.33
N ASP A 603 -67.32 -43.16 -0.75
CA ASP A 603 -68.16 -42.53 0.26
C ASP A 603 -69.00 -41.40 -0.36
N ASP A 604 -70.29 -41.66 -0.56
CA ASP A 604 -71.30 -40.70 -1.02
C ASP A 604 -70.92 -39.98 -2.32
N THR A 605 -70.26 -40.71 -3.23
CA THR A 605 -69.66 -40.18 -4.46
C THR A 605 -70.68 -39.78 -5.53
N LEU A 606 -71.92 -40.25 -5.42
CA LEU A 606 -72.98 -40.09 -6.43
C LEU A 606 -74.04 -39.03 -6.04
N VAL A 607 -73.81 -38.26 -4.97
CA VAL A 607 -74.79 -37.31 -4.41
C VAL A 607 -75.18 -36.19 -5.38
N ASN A 608 -74.27 -35.73 -6.23
CA ASN A 608 -74.53 -34.63 -7.16
C ASN A 608 -75.11 -35.07 -8.51
N LEU A 609 -75.31 -36.38 -8.72
CA LEU A 609 -75.77 -36.94 -9.98
C LEU A 609 -77.30 -37.02 -10.06
N ASP A 610 -77.87 -36.77 -11.24
CA ASP A 610 -79.27 -37.08 -11.54
C ASP A 610 -79.51 -38.60 -11.66
N ALA A 611 -80.77 -39.02 -11.75
CA ALA A 611 -81.13 -40.45 -11.75
C ALA A 611 -80.53 -41.22 -12.93
N GLU A 612 -80.48 -40.62 -14.13
CA GLU A 612 -79.93 -41.25 -15.33
C GLU A 612 -78.41 -41.45 -15.20
N ARG A 613 -77.70 -40.39 -14.78
CA ARG A 613 -76.25 -40.45 -14.52
C ARG A 613 -75.90 -41.40 -13.39
N THR A 614 -76.75 -41.49 -12.36
CA THR A 614 -76.56 -42.43 -11.24
C THR A 614 -76.64 -43.87 -11.74
N ALA A 615 -77.66 -44.22 -12.54
CA ALA A 615 -77.76 -45.55 -13.14
C ALA A 615 -76.56 -45.89 -14.04
N GLN A 616 -76.07 -44.92 -14.81
CA GLN A 616 -74.89 -45.08 -15.66
C GLN A 616 -73.59 -45.26 -14.85
N ALA A 617 -73.42 -44.51 -13.75
CA ALA A 617 -72.31 -44.68 -12.82
C ALA A 617 -72.36 -46.06 -12.14
N MET A 618 -73.53 -46.52 -11.69
CA MET A 618 -73.72 -47.85 -11.11
C MET A 618 -73.36 -48.97 -12.08
N LYS A 619 -73.68 -48.81 -13.38
CA LYS A 619 -73.25 -49.74 -14.42
C LYS A 619 -71.72 -49.81 -14.54
N LEU A 620 -71.03 -48.67 -14.53
CA LEU A 620 -69.56 -48.64 -14.55
C LEU A 620 -68.97 -49.30 -13.30
N LEU A 621 -69.49 -48.99 -12.12
CA LEU A 621 -69.04 -49.61 -10.87
C LEU A 621 -69.25 -51.12 -10.87
N GLY A 622 -70.35 -51.61 -11.46
CA GLY A 622 -70.60 -53.04 -11.65
C GLY A 622 -69.59 -53.72 -12.59
N GLU A 623 -69.11 -53.02 -13.62
CA GLU A 623 -68.03 -53.54 -14.48
C GLU A 623 -66.69 -53.59 -13.74
N ILE A 624 -66.34 -52.55 -12.99
CA ILE A 624 -65.13 -52.52 -12.14
C ILE A 624 -65.21 -53.60 -11.05
N ALA A 625 -66.40 -53.86 -10.52
CA ALA A 625 -66.66 -54.88 -9.51
C ALA A 625 -66.31 -56.31 -9.98
N LYS A 626 -66.24 -56.56 -11.29
CA LYS A 626 -65.79 -57.86 -11.82
C LYS A 626 -64.30 -58.12 -11.62
N GLN A 627 -63.51 -57.07 -11.44
CA GLN A 627 -62.05 -57.14 -11.30
C GLN A 627 -61.58 -56.92 -9.86
N ARG A 628 -62.32 -56.15 -9.07
CA ARG A 628 -61.98 -55.83 -7.68
C ARG A 628 -63.24 -55.59 -6.87
N GLN A 629 -63.18 -55.78 -5.56
CA GLN A 629 -64.30 -55.46 -4.68
C GLN A 629 -64.58 -53.95 -4.71
N VAL A 630 -65.85 -53.57 -4.86
CA VAL A 630 -66.31 -52.18 -4.80
C VAL A 630 -67.25 -52.03 -3.62
N ILE A 631 -66.99 -51.05 -2.75
CA ILE A 631 -67.77 -50.76 -1.56
C ILE A 631 -68.28 -49.33 -1.69
N LEU A 632 -69.56 -49.17 -2.02
CA LEU A 632 -70.23 -47.89 -2.17
C LEU A 632 -71.11 -47.62 -0.96
N PHE A 633 -70.80 -46.56 -0.22
CA PHE A 633 -71.66 -46.00 0.80
C PHE A 633 -72.46 -44.85 0.19
N THR A 634 -73.79 -44.87 0.31
CA THR A 634 -74.67 -43.87 -0.29
C THR A 634 -75.85 -43.54 0.60
N CYS A 635 -76.33 -42.29 0.55
CA CYS A 635 -77.62 -41.90 1.13
C CYS A 635 -78.78 -41.91 0.13
N LYS A 636 -78.50 -42.07 -1.17
CA LYS A 636 -79.51 -42.19 -2.22
C LYS A 636 -79.89 -43.65 -2.43
N GLU A 637 -81.17 -43.89 -2.68
CA GLU A 637 -81.63 -45.13 -3.32
C GLU A 637 -81.10 -45.14 -4.76
N VAL A 638 -80.33 -46.18 -5.10
CA VAL A 638 -79.58 -46.30 -6.37
C VAL A 638 -79.82 -47.61 -7.10
#